data_AF-A0AAF0Y6J8-F1
#
_entry.id   AF-A0AAF0Y6J8-F1
#
_cell.length_a   1.000
_cell.length_b   1.000
_cell.length_c   1.000
_cell.angle_alpha   90.00
_cell.angle_beta   90.00
_cell.angle_gamma   90.00
#
_symmetry.space_group_name_H-M   'P 1'
#
loop_
_entity.id
_entity.type
_entity.pdbx_description
1 polymer ?
#
loop_
_entity_poly.entity_id
_entity_poly.type
_entity_poly.pdbx_seq_one_letter_code
_entity_poly.pdbx_strand_id
1 'polypeptide(L)'
;MGNDFHSLSQGVFVVPFQPPSNKAGPSNLQPLDEIYDKAYQHFQAAYDSYEEQFTAELLDGIRSWLDECDTPRPLKAPFEVQRLHIALVQGVSSALIPGLTSTTRHAVTVNGRDVSDLASATRAVAVGFLGEAALASKKAGRTPMEEVQRWWQGLNDRDPLLLHIQQAQLISATVLSELIYIMNLYPSLPFRLLLDVPSVGHFLSTWTLIEPTEIDLSILTLGRSRKRNAGVNAILQAAVDSSVTLLSVTRELAEQLKRDEETIGGGGASTLKSLKWLALQHRFNSPLAALAESEMTEQQLQDLQTIADAVKDGHRVPGGDIFALDSNPNLLTVTDPAPRMSILSSLAKPDTFWPITSNGVDASTQNSAEDEQSSEDEEVVTPRKSGRSRPANDYLKMSGQTTRKKRKPQPQAEGQPHAVNGGFVDLSTPQPFKETETLFSLWQSAGRNVNLWDWLEGFRGELTGAAKENGDDEEAPASERRSKRKRGDDDEDGGKPELSEEAQQRLHAAFIRFVEEARMLGLIALALRYNTSPPGPTFVPELDEVILAARPHPGGSSLQRGDLVEIVGPSGAGKSTLCAFLLMTTLLPRSFQLVTTQGGEAVDVPLGGRDAHAYLLSPASHPPLMPRIESALRAHIETRIAHTLGENNQRGDLRAPLISAAIDEQITASLARLYVLQPRPRAIGWTLALQRVRRPPDDHRTPDLVVCDGFADGFWPERWEEEKGDRRRGPGGSRVRGLPDAGMKDVWDAVTALRRDTGAVVVLTAQGLRPIPNSPFFKPQLPAPYPSPFAPRGADPDPPTAWPLNIQLTLLGPSRPLQYPAETTLVDALRSRNHPTLQVFDAMVRVVGGKGLAGTLAGAKWSFGVASHGLVPFTRDER
;
A
#
# COMPACT_ATOMS: atom_id res chain seq x y z
N MET A 1 -20.74 -43.13 7.48
CA MET A 1 -21.13 -41.71 7.60
C MET A 1 -20.46 -41.18 8.85
N GLY A 2 -19.24 -40.65 8.74
CA GLY A 2 -18.43 -40.39 9.94
C GLY A 2 -17.22 -39.47 9.77
N ASN A 3 -16.71 -39.27 8.55
CA ASN A 3 -15.54 -38.42 8.27
C ASN A 3 -15.84 -37.27 7.29
N ASP A 4 -17.09 -37.08 6.88
CA ASP A 4 -17.45 -36.26 5.70
C ASP A 4 -17.42 -34.74 5.96
N PHE A 5 -17.05 -34.30 7.18
CA PHE A 5 -17.00 -32.89 7.61
C PHE A 5 -15.59 -32.36 7.95
N HIS A 6 -14.50 -33.04 7.58
CA HIS A 6 -13.13 -32.46 7.61
C HIS A 6 -12.90 -31.34 6.55
N SER A 7 -13.99 -30.81 5.98
CA SER A 7 -14.05 -30.07 4.71
C SER A 7 -14.26 -28.56 4.92
N LEU A 8 -13.67 -27.97 5.96
CA LEU A 8 -13.61 -26.50 6.15
C LEU A 8 -12.18 -25.94 6.12
N SER A 9 -11.17 -26.80 5.97
CA SER A 9 -9.74 -26.43 5.95
C SER A 9 -9.08 -26.47 4.56
N GLN A 10 -9.78 -26.97 3.54
CA GLN A 10 -9.30 -26.96 2.15
C GLN A 10 -9.66 -25.64 1.46
N GLY A 11 -8.83 -25.17 0.53
CA GLY A 11 -8.98 -23.83 -0.06
C GLY A 11 -10.10 -23.68 -1.11
N VAL A 12 -10.60 -24.76 -1.69
CA VAL A 12 -11.66 -24.76 -2.72
C VAL A 12 -12.53 -25.99 -2.57
N PHE A 13 -13.85 -25.82 -2.61
CA PHE A 13 -14.84 -26.91 -2.62
C PHE A 13 -15.71 -26.82 -3.85
N VAL A 14 -15.76 -27.90 -4.64
CA VAL A 14 -16.74 -28.03 -5.72
C VAL A 14 -17.92 -28.83 -5.18
N VAL A 15 -18.99 -28.13 -4.82
CA VAL A 15 -20.27 -28.77 -4.45
C VAL A 15 -21.10 -28.90 -5.72
N PRO A 16 -21.22 -30.10 -6.33
CA PRO A 16 -22.00 -30.27 -7.56
C PRO A 16 -23.49 -30.05 -7.26
N PHE A 17 -24.08 -29.03 -7.87
CA PHE A 17 -25.51 -28.79 -7.78
C PHE A 17 -26.27 -29.92 -8.49
N GLN A 18 -26.91 -30.80 -7.71
CA GLN A 18 -27.87 -31.77 -8.21
C GLN A 18 -29.26 -31.14 -8.13
N PRO A 19 -29.84 -30.64 -9.24
CA PRO A 19 -31.16 -30.04 -9.20
C PRO A 19 -32.19 -31.08 -8.70
N PRO A 20 -33.07 -30.74 -7.74
CA PRO A 20 -34.20 -31.60 -7.41
C PRO A 20 -35.01 -31.82 -8.69
N SER A 21 -35.21 -33.09 -9.04
CA SER A 21 -35.53 -33.64 -10.37
C SER A 21 -36.73 -33.11 -11.15
N ASN A 22 -37.42 -32.05 -10.70
CA ASN A 22 -38.57 -31.46 -11.38
C ASN A 22 -38.75 -29.93 -11.26
N LYS A 23 -37.99 -29.16 -10.45
CA LYS A 23 -38.35 -27.74 -10.16
C LYS A 23 -37.24 -26.69 -10.00
N ALA A 24 -35.96 -27.03 -10.17
CA ALA A 24 -34.87 -26.03 -10.08
C ALA A 24 -34.45 -25.50 -11.46
N GLY A 25 -35.37 -24.81 -12.15
CA GLY A 25 -35.06 -23.93 -13.27
C GLY A 25 -35.01 -22.46 -12.83
N PRO A 26 -34.61 -21.53 -13.71
CA PRO A 26 -34.92 -20.12 -13.50
C PRO A 26 -36.43 -19.94 -13.30
N SER A 27 -36.83 -18.89 -12.58
CA SER A 27 -38.24 -18.50 -12.42
C SER A 27 -38.93 -18.48 -13.78
N ASN A 28 -40.17 -18.98 -13.86
CA ASN A 28 -40.97 -19.01 -15.08
C ASN A 28 -40.85 -17.68 -15.83
N LEU A 29 -40.57 -17.74 -17.14
CA LEU A 29 -40.46 -16.58 -18.02
C LEU A 29 -41.65 -15.64 -17.76
N GLN A 30 -41.35 -14.42 -17.28
CA GLN A 30 -42.39 -13.43 -17.03
C GLN A 30 -42.73 -12.75 -18.37
N PRO A 31 -44.00 -12.35 -18.61
CA PRO A 31 -44.41 -11.74 -19.89
C PRO A 31 -43.61 -10.48 -20.28
N LEU A 32 -43.04 -9.76 -19.30
CA LEU A 32 -42.24 -8.56 -19.54
C LEU A 32 -40.79 -8.85 -19.94
N ASP A 33 -40.30 -10.08 -19.83
CA ASP A 33 -38.87 -10.40 -20.01
C ASP A 33 -38.39 -10.04 -21.41
N GLU A 34 -39.22 -10.30 -22.43
CA GLU A 34 -38.94 -9.90 -23.81
C GLU A 34 -38.80 -8.39 -23.99
N ILE A 35 -39.51 -7.56 -23.21
CA ILE A 35 -39.47 -6.10 -23.34
C ILE A 35 -38.14 -5.57 -22.82
N TYR A 36 -37.74 -6.03 -21.62
CA TYR A 36 -36.46 -5.63 -21.01
C TYR A 36 -35.26 -6.18 -21.79
N ASP A 37 -35.34 -7.42 -22.28
CA ASP A 37 -34.27 -8.01 -23.09
C ASP A 37 -34.12 -7.29 -24.45
N LYS A 38 -35.22 -6.96 -25.15
CA LYS A 38 -35.17 -6.18 -26.40
C LYS A 38 -34.60 -4.78 -26.17
N ALA A 39 -34.98 -4.10 -25.09
CA ALA A 39 -34.43 -2.81 -24.71
C ALA A 39 -32.91 -2.89 -24.44
N TYR A 40 -32.47 -3.85 -23.62
CA TYR A 40 -31.05 -4.03 -23.32
C TYR A 40 -30.23 -4.43 -24.56
N GLN A 41 -30.76 -5.31 -25.42
CA GLN A 41 -30.13 -5.66 -26.69
C GLN A 41 -29.97 -4.46 -27.62
N HIS A 42 -30.94 -3.53 -27.65
CA HIS A 42 -30.81 -2.30 -28.43
C HIS A 42 -29.70 -1.39 -27.89
N PHE A 43 -29.62 -1.20 -26.57
CA PHE A 43 -28.56 -0.40 -25.95
C PHE A 43 -27.18 -1.02 -26.19
N GLN A 44 -27.08 -2.34 -26.11
CA GLN A 44 -25.86 -3.08 -26.41
C GLN A 44 -25.48 -2.97 -27.89
N ALA A 45 -26.41 -3.15 -28.83
CA ALA A 45 -26.14 -3.02 -30.27
C ALA A 45 -25.66 -1.60 -30.66
N ALA A 46 -26.18 -0.57 -30.00
CA ALA A 46 -25.71 0.81 -30.17
C ALA A 46 -24.26 1.01 -29.67
N TYR A 47 -23.88 0.32 -28.58
CA TYR A 47 -22.50 0.31 -28.09
C TYR A 47 -21.57 -0.48 -29.00
N ASP A 48 -21.97 -1.70 -29.39
CA ASP A 48 -21.18 -2.59 -30.25
C ASP A 48 -20.92 -1.92 -31.62
N SER A 49 -21.92 -1.28 -32.23
CA SER A 49 -21.75 -0.49 -33.47
C SER A 49 -20.81 0.71 -33.29
N TYR A 50 -20.82 1.38 -32.13
CA TYR A 50 -19.86 2.43 -31.82
C TYR A 50 -18.42 1.88 -31.68
N GLU A 51 -18.25 0.73 -31.02
CA GLU A 51 -16.96 0.06 -30.82
C GLU A 51 -16.40 -0.48 -32.15
N GLU A 52 -17.24 -1.02 -33.04
CA GLU A 52 -16.85 -1.42 -34.40
C GLU A 52 -16.32 -0.23 -35.21
N GLN A 53 -17.06 0.89 -35.25
CA GLN A 53 -16.64 2.11 -35.94
C GLN A 53 -15.36 2.70 -35.35
N PHE A 54 -15.24 2.72 -34.02
CA PHE A 54 -14.05 3.20 -33.31
C PHE A 54 -12.83 2.31 -33.58
N THR A 55 -13.03 0.99 -33.61
CA THR A 55 -11.96 0.03 -33.93
C THR A 55 -11.53 0.14 -35.39
N ALA A 56 -12.46 0.37 -36.32
CA ALA A 56 -12.13 0.64 -37.72
C ALA A 56 -11.28 1.91 -37.88
N GLU A 57 -11.67 3.03 -37.26
CA GLU A 57 -10.87 4.26 -37.25
C GLU A 57 -9.46 4.04 -36.64
N LEU A 58 -9.34 3.20 -35.62
CA LEU A 58 -8.04 2.86 -35.02
C LEU A 58 -7.19 1.98 -35.93
N LEU A 59 -7.78 0.99 -36.60
CA LEU A 59 -7.06 0.16 -37.56
C LEU A 59 -6.55 1.00 -38.74
N ASP A 60 -7.33 1.98 -39.22
CA ASP A 60 -6.90 2.89 -40.27
C ASP A 60 -5.81 3.86 -39.80
N GLY A 61 -5.88 4.36 -38.57
CA GLY A 61 -4.80 5.12 -37.94
C GLY A 61 -3.51 4.33 -37.78
N ILE A 62 -3.59 3.04 -37.43
CA ILE A 62 -2.45 2.12 -37.34
C ILE A 62 -1.89 1.82 -38.75
N ARG A 63 -2.74 1.60 -39.77
CA ARG A 63 -2.31 1.43 -41.17
C ARG A 63 -1.52 2.65 -41.66
N SER A 64 -2.08 3.85 -41.49
CA SER A 64 -1.42 5.10 -41.87
C SER A 64 -0.06 5.27 -41.18
N TRP A 65 0.06 4.86 -39.91
CA TRP A 65 1.34 4.88 -39.20
C TRP A 65 2.34 3.84 -39.71
N LEU A 66 1.89 2.63 -40.08
CA LEU A 66 2.74 1.61 -40.69
C LEU A 66 3.26 2.09 -42.06
N ASP A 67 2.40 2.68 -42.89
CA ASP A 67 2.76 3.29 -44.18
C ASP A 67 3.76 4.46 -44.01
N GLU A 68 3.60 5.27 -42.97
CA GLU A 68 4.57 6.32 -42.60
C GLU A 68 5.93 5.74 -42.17
N CYS A 69 5.96 4.62 -41.45
CA CYS A 69 7.21 3.96 -41.04
C CYS A 69 8.00 3.39 -42.24
N ASP A 70 7.30 2.96 -43.29
CA ASP A 70 7.90 2.40 -44.50
C ASP A 70 8.21 3.48 -45.56
N THR A 71 7.74 4.71 -45.34
CA THR A 71 8.05 5.87 -46.20
C THR A 71 9.51 6.34 -45.96
N PRO A 72 10.38 6.36 -46.99
CA PRO A 72 11.77 6.75 -46.83
C PRO A 72 11.88 8.23 -46.44
N ARG A 73 12.63 8.51 -45.36
CA ARG A 73 12.81 9.87 -44.85
C ARG A 73 13.41 10.79 -45.93
N PRO A 74 12.84 11.98 -46.17
CA PRO A 74 13.28 12.87 -47.25
C PRO A 74 14.67 13.45 -47.04
N LEU A 75 15.16 13.47 -45.79
CA LEU A 75 16.51 13.88 -45.43
C LEU A 75 17.37 12.66 -45.12
N LYS A 76 18.29 12.32 -46.03
CA LYS A 76 19.35 11.34 -45.75
C LYS A 76 20.35 11.95 -44.77
N ALA A 77 20.33 11.46 -43.53
CA ALA A 77 21.39 11.76 -42.57
C ALA A 77 22.74 11.19 -43.07
N PRO A 78 23.88 11.82 -42.73
CA PRO A 78 25.20 11.33 -43.14
C PRO A 78 25.59 9.98 -42.51
N PHE A 79 24.86 9.54 -41.48
CA PHE A 79 24.92 8.21 -40.88
C PHE A 79 23.48 7.74 -40.64
N GLU A 80 23.19 6.50 -41.03
CA GLU A 80 21.87 5.89 -40.89
C GLU A 80 21.73 5.31 -39.47
N VAL A 81 21.12 6.08 -38.56
CA VAL A 81 20.72 5.56 -37.25
C VAL A 81 19.42 4.80 -37.44
N GLN A 82 19.50 3.47 -37.40
CA GLN A 82 18.31 2.63 -37.30
C GLN A 82 17.62 2.90 -35.95
N ARG A 83 16.31 3.12 -36.00
CA ARG A 83 15.47 3.38 -34.83
C ARG A 83 14.32 2.39 -34.81
N LEU A 84 13.93 1.95 -33.62
CA LEU A 84 12.70 1.19 -33.46
C LEU A 84 11.51 2.13 -33.57
N HIS A 85 10.59 1.87 -34.49
CA HIS A 85 9.34 2.63 -34.58
C HIS A 85 8.38 2.17 -33.48
N ILE A 86 7.95 3.11 -32.64
CA ILE A 86 7.07 2.87 -31.50
C ILE A 86 5.85 3.78 -31.61
N ALA A 87 4.66 3.20 -31.65
CA ALA A 87 3.40 3.91 -31.50
C ALA A 87 2.86 3.75 -30.07
N LEU A 88 2.45 4.85 -29.45
CA LEU A 88 1.61 4.82 -28.25
C LEU A 88 0.14 4.98 -28.65
N VAL A 89 -0.73 4.11 -28.15
CA VAL A 89 -2.18 4.18 -28.33
C VAL A 89 -2.87 4.19 -26.96
N GLN A 90 -4.04 4.83 -26.87
CA GLN A 90 -4.81 4.95 -25.64
C GLN A 90 -6.25 4.49 -25.85
N GLY A 91 -6.83 3.87 -24.81
CA GLY A 91 -8.24 3.48 -24.82
C GLY A 91 -8.55 2.42 -25.87
N VAL A 92 -7.66 1.45 -26.04
CA VAL A 92 -7.80 0.37 -27.02
C VAL A 92 -9.02 -0.50 -26.70
N SER A 93 -9.87 -0.73 -27.71
CA SER A 93 -10.95 -1.70 -27.62
C SER A 93 -10.41 -3.13 -27.64
N SER A 94 -11.06 -4.04 -26.92
CA SER A 94 -10.76 -5.48 -27.03
C SER A 94 -10.96 -6.02 -28.46
N ALA A 95 -11.83 -5.37 -29.25
CA ALA A 95 -12.05 -5.66 -30.66
C ALA A 95 -10.85 -5.32 -31.58
N LEU A 96 -9.82 -4.60 -31.09
CA LEU A 96 -8.62 -4.33 -31.87
C LEU A 96 -7.83 -5.60 -32.19
N ILE A 97 -7.72 -6.54 -31.24
CA ILE A 97 -6.79 -7.68 -31.32
C ILE A 97 -7.01 -8.53 -32.59
N PRO A 98 -8.25 -8.97 -32.92
CA PRO A 98 -8.49 -9.71 -34.16
C PRO A 98 -8.20 -8.84 -35.40
N GLY A 99 -8.53 -7.55 -35.33
CA GLY A 99 -8.35 -6.58 -36.41
C GLY A 99 -6.90 -6.31 -36.80
N LEU A 100 -5.93 -6.42 -35.88
CA LEU A 100 -4.51 -6.18 -36.19
C LEU A 100 -3.95 -7.11 -37.27
N THR A 101 -4.46 -8.33 -37.39
CA THR A 101 -4.07 -9.27 -38.46
C THR A 101 -4.51 -8.79 -39.86
N SER A 102 -5.41 -7.80 -39.93
CA SER A 102 -5.83 -7.12 -41.17
C SER A 102 -5.03 -5.85 -41.49
N THR A 103 -4.05 -5.48 -40.66
CA THR A 103 -3.11 -4.37 -40.94
C THR A 103 -1.74 -4.89 -41.37
N THR A 104 -1.25 -5.97 -40.76
CA THR A 104 -0.12 -6.77 -41.25
C THR A 104 -0.34 -8.25 -41.00
N ARG A 105 0.19 -9.10 -41.88
CA ARG A 105 0.13 -10.58 -41.76
C ARG A 105 0.87 -11.09 -40.53
N HIS A 106 1.81 -10.31 -40.01
CA HIS A 106 2.64 -10.65 -38.85
C HIS A 106 2.37 -9.68 -37.70
N ALA A 107 1.12 -9.63 -37.27
CA ALA A 107 0.69 -8.96 -36.05
C ALA A 107 0.61 -9.95 -34.89
N VAL A 108 1.25 -9.61 -33.78
CA VAL A 108 1.28 -10.39 -32.54
C VAL A 108 0.85 -9.49 -31.38
N THR A 109 0.01 -10.02 -30.48
CA THR A 109 -0.34 -9.33 -29.23
C THR A 109 0.25 -10.08 -28.03
N VAL A 110 0.91 -9.34 -27.13
CA VAL A 110 1.45 -9.82 -25.85
C VAL A 110 0.80 -9.02 -24.73
N ASN A 111 0.42 -9.68 -23.63
CA ASN A 111 -0.11 -9.02 -22.46
C ASN A 111 1.04 -8.59 -21.53
N GLY A 112 1.09 -7.33 -21.11
CA GLY A 112 2.12 -6.82 -20.20
C GLY A 112 2.17 -7.54 -18.85
N ARG A 113 1.10 -8.23 -18.44
CA ARG A 113 1.08 -9.08 -17.23
C ARG A 113 1.93 -10.35 -17.35
N ASP A 114 2.10 -10.86 -18.57
CA ASP A 114 2.86 -12.09 -18.84
C ASP A 114 4.37 -11.80 -18.97
N VAL A 115 4.76 -10.52 -18.82
CA VAL A 115 6.11 -10.00 -19.00
C VAL A 115 6.69 -9.53 -17.65
N SER A 116 6.99 -10.50 -16.80
CA SER A 116 7.63 -10.31 -15.49
C SER A 116 9.08 -9.84 -15.58
N ASP A 117 9.81 -10.31 -16.59
CA ASP A 117 11.26 -10.20 -16.74
C ASP A 117 11.65 -10.28 -18.22
N LEU A 118 12.94 -10.12 -18.52
CA LEU A 118 13.45 -10.10 -19.90
C LEU A 118 13.36 -11.46 -20.61
N ALA A 119 13.42 -12.56 -19.87
CA ALA A 119 13.31 -13.91 -20.43
C ALA A 119 11.86 -14.26 -20.75
N SER A 120 10.89 -13.90 -19.89
CA SER A 120 9.47 -14.00 -20.21
C SER A 120 9.08 -13.03 -21.34
N ALA A 121 9.61 -11.80 -21.36
CA ALA A 121 9.43 -10.84 -22.47
C ALA A 121 9.82 -11.43 -23.84
N THR A 122 11.08 -11.84 -23.98
CA THR A 122 11.62 -12.35 -25.25
C THR A 122 10.99 -13.69 -25.65
N ARG A 123 10.63 -14.54 -24.67
CA ARG A 123 9.85 -15.75 -24.92
C ARG A 123 8.44 -15.45 -25.40
N ALA A 124 7.71 -14.52 -24.78
CA ALA A 124 6.34 -14.17 -25.17
C ALA A 124 6.28 -13.63 -26.61
N VAL A 125 7.22 -12.75 -26.98
CA VAL A 125 7.38 -12.26 -28.36
C VAL A 125 7.63 -13.43 -29.32
N ALA A 126 8.57 -14.33 -29.01
CA ALA A 126 8.88 -15.46 -29.87
C ALA A 126 7.73 -16.48 -29.98
N VAL A 127 7.03 -16.78 -28.88
CA VAL A 127 5.83 -17.64 -28.87
C VAL A 127 4.70 -17.01 -29.70
N GLY A 128 4.53 -15.69 -29.64
CA GLY A 128 3.53 -14.99 -30.45
C GLY A 128 3.77 -15.11 -31.95
N PHE A 129 5.01 -14.94 -32.42
CA PHE A 129 5.35 -15.05 -33.85
C PHE A 129 5.44 -16.49 -34.36
N LEU A 130 5.88 -17.44 -33.52
CA LEU A 130 6.21 -18.81 -33.93
C LEU A 130 5.17 -19.86 -33.53
N GLY A 131 4.36 -19.58 -32.51
CA GLY A 131 3.56 -20.56 -31.78
C GLY A 131 4.37 -21.35 -30.75
N GLU A 132 3.72 -21.78 -29.67
CA GLU A 132 4.38 -22.47 -28.55
C GLU A 132 5.00 -23.82 -28.95
N ALA A 133 4.29 -24.62 -29.74
CA ALA A 133 4.76 -25.92 -30.22
C ALA A 133 6.03 -25.81 -31.10
N ALA A 134 6.15 -24.72 -31.87
CA ALA A 134 7.35 -24.45 -32.66
C ALA A 134 8.53 -24.14 -31.74
N LEU A 135 8.33 -23.41 -30.63
CA LEU A 135 9.39 -23.07 -29.68
C LEU A 135 9.85 -24.29 -28.86
N ALA A 136 8.91 -25.15 -28.44
CA ALA A 136 9.18 -26.31 -27.58
C ALA A 136 10.00 -27.43 -28.27
N SER A 137 9.98 -27.50 -29.59
CA SER A 137 10.65 -28.56 -30.38
C SER A 137 12.12 -28.25 -30.73
N LYS A 138 12.72 -27.19 -30.17
CA LYS A 138 14.01 -26.64 -30.62
C LYS A 138 15.21 -27.16 -29.85
N LYS A 139 16.36 -27.16 -30.54
CA LYS A 139 17.67 -27.55 -29.96
C LYS A 139 18.14 -26.51 -28.96
N ALA A 140 18.67 -26.95 -27.82
CA ALA A 140 19.22 -26.08 -26.79
C ALA A 140 20.37 -25.20 -27.32
N GLY A 141 20.49 -23.98 -26.78
CA GLY A 141 21.62 -23.07 -27.03
C GLY A 141 21.35 -21.89 -27.97
N ARG A 142 20.10 -21.61 -28.34
CA ARG A 142 19.72 -20.41 -29.12
C ARG A 142 18.79 -19.50 -28.33
N THR A 143 18.88 -18.19 -28.55
CA THR A 143 17.94 -17.25 -27.93
C THR A 143 16.57 -17.27 -28.64
N PRO A 144 15.47 -16.90 -27.95
CA PRO A 144 14.17 -16.81 -28.59
C PRO A 144 14.15 -15.87 -29.82
N MET A 145 14.94 -14.79 -29.79
CA MET A 145 14.96 -13.77 -30.85
C MET A 145 15.73 -14.22 -32.10
N GLU A 146 16.84 -14.97 -31.96
CA GLU A 146 17.51 -15.64 -33.09
C GLU A 146 16.56 -16.57 -33.87
N GLU A 147 15.63 -17.21 -33.15
CA GLU A 147 14.66 -18.11 -33.75
C GLU A 147 13.53 -17.37 -34.47
N VAL A 148 13.14 -16.17 -34.02
CA VAL A 148 12.27 -15.25 -34.79
C VAL A 148 13.00 -14.76 -36.04
N GLN A 149 14.27 -14.35 -35.90
CA GLN A 149 15.11 -13.90 -37.02
C GLN A 149 15.23 -14.97 -38.11
N ARG A 150 15.55 -16.21 -37.72
CA ARG A 150 15.68 -17.33 -38.66
C ARG A 150 14.36 -17.67 -39.35
N TRP A 151 13.24 -17.64 -38.62
CA TRP A 151 11.92 -17.87 -39.19
C TRP A 151 11.58 -16.80 -40.23
N TRP A 152 11.69 -15.52 -39.87
CA TRP A 152 11.40 -14.40 -40.78
C TRP A 152 12.32 -14.40 -42.03
N GLN A 153 13.61 -14.70 -41.88
CA GLN A 153 14.53 -14.83 -43.01
C GLN A 153 14.14 -15.95 -43.99
N GLY A 154 13.44 -16.99 -43.52
CA GLY A 154 12.92 -18.11 -44.31
C GLY A 154 11.54 -17.85 -44.93
N LEU A 155 10.90 -16.72 -44.66
CA LEU A 155 9.68 -16.32 -45.34
C LEU A 155 10.01 -15.72 -46.71
N ASN A 156 9.20 -16.08 -47.71
CA ASN A 156 9.29 -15.51 -49.06
C ASN A 156 8.78 -14.06 -49.10
N ASP A 157 7.82 -13.73 -48.24
CA ASP A 157 7.27 -12.40 -48.07
C ASP A 157 7.79 -11.80 -46.76
N ARG A 158 8.26 -10.55 -46.79
CA ARG A 158 9.05 -9.95 -45.70
C ARG A 158 8.36 -8.75 -45.08
N ASP A 159 7.07 -8.93 -44.83
CA ASP A 159 6.20 -7.95 -44.17
C ASP A 159 6.78 -7.50 -42.80
N PRO A 160 6.46 -6.25 -42.37
CA PRO A 160 6.87 -5.74 -41.06
C PRO A 160 6.24 -6.54 -39.91
N LEU A 161 7.04 -6.76 -38.86
CA LEU A 161 6.65 -7.49 -37.65
C LEU A 161 6.01 -6.52 -36.64
N LEU A 162 4.68 -6.51 -36.57
CA LEU A 162 3.94 -5.70 -35.61
C LEU A 162 3.81 -6.43 -34.28
N LEU A 163 4.43 -5.91 -33.24
CA LEU A 163 4.25 -6.35 -31.86
C LEU A 163 3.37 -5.34 -31.12
N HIS A 164 2.17 -5.77 -30.73
CA HIS A 164 1.27 -5.04 -29.85
C HIS A 164 1.45 -5.52 -28.40
N ILE A 165 1.73 -4.59 -27.49
CA ILE A 165 1.83 -4.87 -26.05
C ILE A 165 0.62 -4.23 -25.36
N GLN A 166 -0.28 -5.07 -24.83
CA GLN A 166 -1.42 -4.64 -24.03
C GLN A 166 -0.98 -4.24 -22.62
N GLN A 167 -1.60 -3.21 -22.06
CA GLN A 167 -1.32 -2.76 -20.69
C GLN A 167 0.19 -2.53 -20.44
N ALA A 168 0.89 -1.88 -21.39
CA ALA A 168 2.36 -1.76 -21.37
C ALA A 168 2.91 -1.08 -20.10
N GLN A 169 2.09 -0.29 -19.40
CA GLN A 169 2.39 0.30 -18.08
C GLN A 169 2.61 -0.72 -16.95
N LEU A 170 2.23 -1.98 -17.14
CA LEU A 170 2.45 -3.06 -16.16
C LEU A 170 3.85 -3.69 -16.28
N ILE A 171 4.52 -3.52 -17.42
CA ILE A 171 5.90 -3.98 -17.62
C ILE A 171 6.83 -3.02 -16.89
N SER A 172 7.84 -3.54 -16.18
CA SER A 172 8.85 -2.68 -15.56
C SER A 172 9.61 -1.88 -16.63
N ALA A 173 9.89 -0.60 -16.34
CA ALA A 173 10.57 0.28 -17.30
C ALA A 173 11.93 -0.30 -17.77
N THR A 174 12.63 -1.03 -16.89
CA THR A 174 13.89 -1.71 -17.20
C THR A 174 13.69 -2.84 -18.21
N VAL A 175 12.73 -3.75 -17.97
CA VAL A 175 12.45 -4.87 -18.87
C VAL A 175 12.00 -4.38 -20.24
N LEU A 176 11.17 -3.33 -20.29
CA LEU A 176 10.75 -2.74 -21.56
C LEU A 176 11.91 -2.04 -22.30
N SER A 177 12.81 -1.35 -21.58
CA SER A 177 14.01 -0.78 -22.21
C SER A 177 14.98 -1.84 -22.74
N GLU A 178 15.19 -2.92 -21.98
CA GLU A 178 16.06 -4.03 -22.39
C GLU A 178 15.45 -4.82 -23.57
N LEU A 179 14.13 -4.99 -23.60
CA LEU A 179 13.43 -5.62 -24.73
C LEU A 179 13.59 -4.80 -26.02
N ILE A 180 13.46 -3.48 -25.94
CA ILE A 180 13.65 -2.56 -27.07
C ILE A 180 15.10 -2.53 -27.54
N TYR A 181 16.05 -2.50 -26.60
CA TYR A 181 17.47 -2.65 -26.91
C TYR A 181 17.75 -3.98 -27.63
N ILE A 182 17.21 -5.10 -27.14
CA ILE A 182 17.31 -6.40 -27.82
C ILE A 182 16.72 -6.32 -29.24
N MET A 183 15.56 -5.70 -29.46
CA MET A 183 14.98 -5.55 -30.80
C MET A 183 15.89 -4.76 -31.74
N ASN A 184 16.52 -3.68 -31.25
CA ASN A 184 17.51 -2.90 -32.01
C ASN A 184 18.79 -3.69 -32.36
N LEU A 185 19.16 -4.72 -31.58
CA LEU A 185 20.28 -5.62 -31.91
C LEU A 185 19.99 -6.55 -33.11
N TYR A 186 18.73 -6.67 -33.56
CA TYR A 186 18.36 -7.46 -34.74
C TYR A 186 17.94 -6.55 -35.91
N PRO A 187 18.86 -5.78 -36.51
CA PRO A 187 18.53 -4.78 -37.54
C PRO A 187 17.86 -5.35 -38.78
N SER A 188 18.02 -6.67 -39.03
CA SER A 188 17.34 -7.37 -40.12
C SER A 188 15.85 -7.62 -39.88
N LEU A 189 15.35 -7.44 -38.65
CA LEU A 189 13.94 -7.64 -38.32
C LEU A 189 13.19 -6.29 -38.34
N PRO A 190 12.23 -6.10 -39.25
CA PRO A 190 11.46 -4.87 -39.36
C PRO A 190 10.38 -4.77 -38.27
N PHE A 191 10.81 -4.66 -37.01
CA PHE A 191 9.87 -4.51 -35.89
C PHE A 191 9.14 -3.16 -35.94
N ARG A 192 7.87 -3.20 -35.56
CA ARG A 192 6.98 -2.06 -35.30
C ARG A 192 6.32 -2.33 -33.95
N LEU A 193 6.48 -1.44 -32.98
CA LEU A 193 6.01 -1.66 -31.61
C LEU A 193 4.78 -0.79 -31.32
N LEU A 194 3.64 -1.39 -30.99
CA LEU A 194 2.42 -0.69 -30.61
C LEU A 194 2.18 -0.90 -29.11
N LEU A 195 2.26 0.16 -28.31
CA LEU A 195 2.08 0.11 -26.87
C LEU A 195 0.72 0.68 -26.48
N ASP A 196 -0.17 -0.18 -25.97
CA ASP A 196 -1.43 0.23 -25.36
C ASP A 196 -1.18 0.71 -23.92
N VAL A 197 -1.51 1.98 -23.67
CA VAL A 197 -1.29 2.66 -22.40
C VAL A 197 -2.53 3.46 -21.97
N PRO A 198 -2.95 3.43 -20.69
CA PRO A 198 -4.12 4.16 -20.22
C PRO A 198 -3.90 5.69 -20.28
N SER A 199 -2.67 6.13 -20.03
CA SER A 199 -2.28 7.54 -20.07
C SER A 199 -0.88 7.69 -20.65
N VAL A 200 -0.78 8.26 -21.86
CA VAL A 200 0.50 8.57 -22.52
C VAL A 200 1.36 9.48 -21.64
N GLY A 201 0.79 10.52 -21.04
CA GLY A 201 1.52 11.44 -20.17
C GLY A 201 2.07 10.77 -18.91
N HIS A 202 1.29 9.86 -18.30
CA HIS A 202 1.77 9.10 -17.14
C HIS A 202 2.86 8.09 -17.53
N PHE A 203 2.64 7.33 -18.60
CA PHE A 203 3.58 6.33 -19.11
C PHE A 203 4.93 6.95 -19.49
N LEU A 204 4.92 8.05 -20.25
CA LEU A 204 6.15 8.76 -20.60
C LEU A 204 6.87 9.37 -19.38
N SER A 205 6.16 9.67 -18.29
CA SER A 205 6.79 10.17 -17.05
C SER A 205 7.48 9.08 -16.23
N THR A 206 7.07 7.81 -16.36
CA THR A 206 7.68 6.66 -15.65
C THR A 206 8.74 5.98 -16.50
N TRP A 207 8.60 6.00 -17.84
CA TRP A 207 9.49 5.39 -18.81
C TRP A 207 10.74 6.26 -19.10
N THR A 208 11.68 6.25 -18.16
CA THR A 208 12.84 7.18 -18.12
C THR A 208 14.20 6.56 -18.49
N LEU A 209 14.22 5.28 -18.90
CA LEU A 209 15.46 4.49 -19.08
C LEU A 209 15.91 4.32 -20.54
N ILE A 210 15.10 4.72 -21.54
CA ILE A 210 15.46 4.59 -22.96
C ILE A 210 16.16 5.85 -23.46
N GLU A 211 17.21 5.67 -24.27
CA GLU A 211 17.84 6.78 -24.98
C GLU A 211 16.94 7.25 -26.15
N PRO A 212 16.47 8.51 -26.18
CA PRO A 212 15.53 8.98 -27.21
C PRO A 212 16.08 8.97 -28.65
N THR A 213 17.36 8.63 -28.83
CA THR A 213 18.05 8.51 -30.12
C THR A 213 17.78 7.16 -30.80
N GLU A 214 17.45 6.13 -30.04
CA GLU A 214 17.25 4.72 -30.48
C GLU A 214 15.82 4.41 -30.94
N ILE A 215 14.87 5.32 -30.67
CA ILE A 215 13.44 5.11 -30.94
C ILE A 215 12.85 6.23 -31.81
N ASP A 216 11.82 5.87 -32.56
CA ASP A 216 11.00 6.80 -33.35
C ASP A 216 9.57 6.74 -32.81
N LEU A 217 9.23 7.71 -31.96
CA LEU A 217 8.01 7.67 -31.14
C LEU A 217 6.86 8.47 -31.78
N SER A 218 5.82 7.76 -32.18
CA SER A 218 4.53 8.32 -32.61
C SER A 218 3.48 8.18 -31.50
N ILE A 219 2.60 9.17 -31.38
CA ILE A 219 1.43 9.09 -30.49
C ILE A 219 0.20 9.03 -31.41
N LEU A 220 -0.48 7.89 -31.45
CA LEU A 220 -1.68 7.68 -32.25
C LEU A 220 -2.87 8.34 -31.56
N THR A 221 -3.00 9.66 -31.72
CA THR A 221 -4.18 10.37 -31.28
C THR A 221 -5.35 10.07 -32.21
N LEU A 222 -6.15 9.07 -31.84
CA LEU A 222 -7.50 8.90 -32.37
C LEU A 222 -8.25 10.23 -32.32
N GLY A 223 -9.04 10.49 -33.36
CA GLY A 223 -9.45 11.83 -33.77
C GLY A 223 -9.80 12.76 -32.61
N ARG A 224 -9.14 13.93 -32.55
CA ARG A 224 -9.24 14.94 -31.46
C ARG A 224 -10.68 15.41 -31.13
N SER A 225 -11.67 15.03 -31.92
CA SER A 225 -13.11 15.27 -31.75
C SER A 225 -13.83 14.23 -30.88
N ARG A 226 -13.38 12.97 -30.81
CA ARG A 226 -14.04 11.91 -30.02
C ARG A 226 -13.74 12.10 -28.53
N LYS A 227 -14.70 12.70 -27.81
CA LYS A 227 -14.68 12.78 -26.34
C LYS A 227 -14.65 11.37 -25.73
N ARG A 228 -13.99 11.19 -24.58
CA ARG A 228 -13.95 9.93 -23.79
C ARG A 228 -15.34 9.28 -23.62
N ASN A 229 -16.38 10.11 -23.56
CA ASN A 229 -17.76 9.70 -23.31
C ASN A 229 -18.54 9.40 -24.62
N ALA A 230 -17.88 9.19 -25.77
CA ALA A 230 -18.59 9.01 -27.05
C ALA A 230 -19.44 7.73 -27.07
N GLY A 231 -18.92 6.58 -26.62
CA GLY A 231 -19.71 5.34 -26.48
C GLY A 231 -20.87 5.48 -25.48
N VAL A 232 -20.65 6.22 -24.39
CA VAL A 232 -21.69 6.58 -23.40
C VAL A 232 -22.81 7.39 -24.06
N ASN A 233 -22.46 8.35 -24.94
CA ASN A 233 -23.45 9.12 -25.68
C ASN A 233 -24.19 8.27 -26.72
N ALA A 234 -23.53 7.30 -27.38
CA ALA A 234 -24.20 6.37 -28.31
C ALA A 234 -25.25 5.51 -27.59
N ILE A 235 -24.88 4.92 -26.44
CA ILE A 235 -25.79 4.16 -25.58
C ILE A 235 -26.97 5.03 -25.14
N LEU A 236 -26.70 6.23 -24.60
CA LEU A 236 -27.76 7.09 -24.06
C LEU A 236 -28.62 7.73 -25.16
N GLN A 237 -28.11 7.90 -26.38
CA GLN A 237 -28.91 8.33 -27.52
C GLN A 237 -29.90 7.23 -27.94
N ALA A 238 -29.45 5.97 -28.03
CA ALA A 238 -30.33 4.83 -28.26
C ALA A 238 -31.33 4.63 -27.12
N ALA A 239 -30.92 4.83 -25.86
CA ALA A 239 -31.80 4.67 -24.71
C ALA A 239 -32.86 5.77 -24.55
N VAL A 240 -32.68 6.93 -25.16
CA VAL A 240 -33.69 8.02 -25.19
C VAL A 240 -34.65 7.87 -26.38
N ASP A 241 -34.34 7.04 -27.38
CA ASP A 241 -35.16 6.84 -28.58
C ASP A 241 -36.29 5.82 -28.36
N SER A 242 -37.47 6.33 -27.96
CA SER A 242 -38.66 5.50 -27.75
C SER A 242 -39.25 4.90 -29.02
N SER A 243 -38.77 5.29 -30.22
CA SER A 243 -39.29 4.76 -31.48
C SER A 243 -38.85 3.33 -31.77
N VAL A 244 -37.71 2.90 -31.21
CA VAL A 244 -37.17 1.54 -31.39
C VAL A 244 -37.54 0.62 -30.24
N THR A 245 -37.51 1.12 -29.00
CA THR A 245 -37.78 0.34 -27.79
C THR A 245 -38.81 1.01 -26.90
N LEU A 246 -39.78 0.23 -26.43
CA LEU A 246 -40.85 0.71 -25.54
C LEU A 246 -40.29 1.32 -24.25
N LEU A 247 -39.24 0.71 -23.70
CA LEU A 247 -38.55 1.17 -22.51
C LEU A 247 -37.57 2.30 -22.89
N SER A 248 -37.73 3.48 -22.30
CA SER A 248 -36.89 4.66 -22.57
C SER A 248 -36.23 5.19 -21.29
N VAL A 249 -35.10 5.88 -21.40
CA VAL A 249 -34.38 6.50 -20.29
C VAL A 249 -34.78 7.96 -20.17
N THR A 250 -35.18 8.42 -18.97
CA THR A 250 -35.47 9.83 -18.78
C THR A 250 -34.23 10.70 -18.94
N ARG A 251 -34.42 11.92 -19.44
CA ARG A 251 -33.32 12.85 -19.71
C ARG A 251 -32.49 13.13 -18.44
N GLU A 252 -33.13 13.18 -17.28
CA GLU A 252 -32.47 13.42 -16.00
C GLU A 252 -31.55 12.25 -15.63
N LEU A 253 -32.03 11.01 -15.79
CA LEU A 253 -31.20 9.80 -15.64
C LEU A 253 -30.05 9.79 -16.67
N ALA A 254 -30.29 10.15 -17.93
CA ALA A 254 -29.24 10.23 -18.94
C ALA A 254 -28.17 11.30 -18.61
N GLU A 255 -28.56 12.43 -18.04
CA GLU A 255 -27.63 13.46 -17.58
C GLU A 255 -26.89 13.03 -16.29
N GLN A 256 -27.55 12.31 -15.37
CA GLN A 256 -26.91 11.70 -14.21
C GLN A 256 -25.86 10.66 -14.64
N LEU A 257 -26.21 9.70 -15.50
CA LEU A 257 -25.29 8.66 -15.98
C LEU A 257 -24.05 9.25 -16.67
N LYS A 258 -24.16 10.41 -17.31
CA LYS A 258 -22.99 11.15 -17.85
C LYS A 258 -22.11 11.73 -16.76
N ARG A 259 -22.69 12.33 -15.70
CA ARG A 259 -21.94 12.86 -14.54
C ARG A 259 -21.26 11.75 -13.75
N ASP A 260 -21.97 10.64 -13.50
CA ASP A 260 -21.46 9.47 -12.79
C ASP A 260 -20.31 8.82 -13.58
N GLU A 261 -20.39 8.79 -14.91
CA GLU A 261 -19.28 8.32 -15.74
C GLU A 261 -18.11 9.32 -15.82
N GLU A 262 -18.36 10.63 -15.76
CA GLU A 262 -17.28 11.63 -15.64
C GLU A 262 -16.52 11.54 -14.31
N THR A 263 -17.14 11.04 -13.24
CA THR A 263 -16.50 10.85 -11.93
C THR A 263 -15.85 9.46 -11.77
N ILE A 264 -16.54 8.38 -12.18
CA ILE A 264 -16.07 6.98 -12.03
C ILE A 264 -15.12 6.58 -13.17
N GLY A 265 -15.45 6.93 -14.43
CA GLY A 265 -14.59 6.71 -15.59
C GLY A 265 -14.55 5.28 -16.14
N GLY A 266 -15.62 4.50 -16.00
CA GLY A 266 -15.74 3.09 -16.41
C GLY A 266 -16.23 2.84 -17.84
N GLY A 267 -16.43 3.88 -18.64
CA GLY A 267 -16.82 3.86 -20.05
C GLY A 267 -18.24 3.34 -20.33
N GLY A 268 -18.52 3.07 -21.60
CA GLY A 268 -19.83 2.56 -22.04
C GLY A 268 -20.22 1.24 -21.38
N ALA A 269 -19.25 0.37 -21.06
CA ALA A 269 -19.50 -0.87 -20.32
C ALA A 269 -20.08 -0.63 -18.91
N SER A 270 -19.61 0.42 -18.21
CA SER A 270 -20.19 0.85 -16.92
C SER A 270 -21.63 1.35 -17.11
N THR A 271 -21.86 2.20 -18.11
CA THR A 271 -23.21 2.69 -18.44
C THR A 271 -24.19 1.56 -18.79
N LEU A 272 -23.76 0.55 -19.58
CA LEU A 272 -24.57 -0.64 -19.88
C LEU A 272 -24.88 -1.46 -18.62
N LYS A 273 -23.92 -1.61 -17.69
CA LYS A 273 -24.16 -2.29 -16.41
C LYS A 273 -25.19 -1.53 -15.57
N SER A 274 -25.10 -0.20 -15.51
CA SER A 274 -26.07 0.67 -14.83
C SER A 274 -27.48 0.53 -15.44
N LEU A 275 -27.61 0.63 -16.77
CA LEU A 275 -28.89 0.48 -17.46
C LEU A 275 -29.48 -0.92 -17.29
N LYS A 276 -28.65 -1.97 -17.29
CA LYS A 276 -29.11 -3.34 -17.01
C LYS A 276 -29.67 -3.47 -15.60
N TRP A 277 -29.00 -2.89 -14.60
CA TRP A 277 -29.49 -2.90 -13.23
C TRP A 277 -30.78 -2.09 -13.08
N LEU A 278 -30.89 -0.92 -13.71
CA LEU A 278 -32.11 -0.11 -13.71
C LEU A 278 -33.28 -0.81 -14.39
N ALA A 279 -33.05 -1.48 -15.52
CA ALA A 279 -34.06 -2.31 -16.18
C ALA A 279 -34.54 -3.47 -15.29
N LEU A 280 -33.64 -4.14 -14.58
CA LEU A 280 -33.99 -5.17 -13.59
C LEU A 280 -34.74 -4.59 -12.39
N GLN A 281 -34.32 -3.42 -11.87
CA GLN A 281 -34.99 -2.76 -10.75
C GLN A 281 -36.41 -2.31 -11.15
N HIS A 282 -36.58 -1.79 -12.36
CA HIS A 282 -37.88 -1.46 -12.96
C HIS A 282 -38.74 -2.72 -13.14
N ARG A 283 -38.17 -3.84 -13.63
CA ARG A 283 -38.86 -5.14 -13.74
C ARG A 283 -39.48 -5.62 -12.43
N PHE A 284 -38.88 -5.35 -11.27
CA PHE A 284 -39.40 -5.85 -9.98
C PHE A 284 -40.22 -4.83 -9.18
N ASN A 285 -40.08 -3.53 -9.44
CA ASN A 285 -40.65 -2.50 -8.55
C ASN A 285 -41.53 -1.45 -9.27
N SER A 286 -41.66 -1.51 -10.59
CA SER A 286 -42.47 -0.56 -11.37
C SER A 286 -43.97 -0.81 -11.28
N PRO A 287 -44.81 0.20 -11.58
CA PRO A 287 -46.23 -0.01 -11.85
C PRO A 287 -46.48 -1.03 -12.96
N LEU A 288 -45.63 -1.09 -13.99
CA LEU A 288 -45.71 -2.06 -15.08
C LEU A 288 -45.52 -3.50 -14.58
N ALA A 289 -44.60 -3.71 -13.62
CA ALA A 289 -44.41 -5.00 -12.96
C ALA A 289 -45.65 -5.43 -12.16
N ALA A 290 -46.20 -4.50 -11.35
CA ALA A 290 -47.40 -4.75 -10.58
C ALA A 290 -48.63 -5.05 -11.46
N LEU A 291 -48.74 -4.41 -12.62
CA LEU A 291 -49.76 -4.74 -13.62
C LEU A 291 -49.56 -6.14 -14.20
N ALA A 292 -48.34 -6.53 -14.57
CA ALA A 292 -48.04 -7.85 -15.12
C ALA A 292 -48.16 -9.02 -14.11
N GLU A 293 -48.06 -8.76 -12.81
CA GLU A 293 -48.34 -9.74 -11.74
C GLU A 293 -49.84 -9.85 -11.41
N SER A 294 -50.63 -8.83 -11.75
CA SER A 294 -52.09 -8.85 -11.59
C SER A 294 -52.80 -9.54 -12.76
N GLU A 295 -53.96 -10.15 -12.52
CA GLU A 295 -54.85 -10.59 -13.61
C GLU A 295 -55.41 -9.37 -14.34
N MET A 296 -54.69 -8.87 -15.36
CA MET A 296 -55.11 -7.71 -16.13
C MET A 296 -56.42 -7.99 -16.86
N THR A 297 -57.40 -7.09 -16.69
CA THR A 297 -58.64 -7.15 -17.47
C THR A 297 -58.36 -6.86 -18.95
N GLU A 298 -59.20 -7.41 -19.84
CA GLU A 298 -59.05 -7.21 -21.30
C GLU A 298 -59.04 -5.73 -21.69
N GLN A 299 -59.79 -4.90 -20.98
CA GLN A 299 -59.79 -3.44 -21.15
C GLN A 299 -58.45 -2.80 -20.74
N GLN A 300 -57.86 -3.20 -19.60
CA GLN A 300 -56.54 -2.70 -19.18
C GLN A 300 -55.42 -3.11 -20.16
N LEU A 301 -55.54 -4.28 -20.82
CA LEU A 301 -54.61 -4.69 -21.87
C LEU A 301 -54.75 -3.82 -23.13
N GLN A 302 -55.97 -3.49 -23.54
CA GLN A 302 -56.22 -2.55 -24.65
C GLN A 302 -55.73 -1.13 -24.34
N ASP A 303 -55.97 -0.63 -23.13
CA ASP A 303 -55.49 0.66 -22.67
C ASP A 303 -53.95 0.70 -22.64
N LEU A 304 -53.30 -0.32 -22.06
CA LEU A 304 -51.83 -0.43 -22.02
C LEU A 304 -51.23 -0.54 -23.43
N GLN A 305 -51.87 -1.28 -24.34
CA GLN A 305 -51.42 -1.38 -25.72
C GLN A 305 -51.58 -0.04 -26.47
N THR A 306 -52.67 0.70 -26.22
CA THR A 306 -52.88 2.04 -26.78
C THR A 306 -51.83 3.04 -26.30
N ILE A 307 -51.46 3.00 -25.01
CA ILE A 307 -50.35 3.80 -24.46
C ILE A 307 -49.02 3.36 -25.08
N ALA A 308 -48.78 2.04 -25.19
CA ALA A 308 -47.54 1.50 -25.70
C ALA A 308 -47.29 1.86 -27.17
N ASP A 309 -48.32 1.83 -28.02
CA ASP A 309 -48.22 2.22 -29.42
C ASP A 309 -48.04 3.74 -29.56
N ALA A 310 -48.74 4.56 -28.77
CA ALA A 310 -48.54 6.00 -28.77
C ALA A 310 -47.15 6.44 -28.26
N VAL A 311 -46.53 5.69 -27.34
CA VAL A 311 -45.15 5.92 -26.87
C VAL A 311 -44.12 5.60 -27.98
N LYS A 312 -44.36 4.56 -28.80
CA LYS A 312 -43.52 4.27 -29.98
C LYS A 312 -43.62 5.37 -31.05
N ASP A 313 -44.82 5.92 -31.24
CA ASP A 313 -45.05 7.06 -32.14
C ASP A 313 -44.46 8.39 -31.60
N GLY A 314 -43.84 8.38 -30.41
CA GLY A 314 -43.21 9.54 -29.78
C GLY A 314 -44.21 10.54 -29.19
N HIS A 315 -45.48 10.15 -29.02
CA HIS A 315 -46.51 10.99 -28.41
C HIS A 315 -46.40 10.96 -26.88
N ARG A 316 -46.46 12.15 -26.26
CA ARG A 316 -46.60 12.27 -24.80
C ARG A 316 -48.04 11.98 -24.39
N VAL A 317 -48.27 10.78 -23.88
CA VAL A 317 -49.59 10.32 -23.39
C VAL A 317 -49.54 10.17 -21.86
N PRO A 318 -50.60 10.57 -21.12
CA PRO A 318 -50.69 10.32 -19.68
C PRO A 318 -50.47 8.83 -19.36
N GLY A 319 -49.57 8.54 -18.43
CA GLY A 319 -49.19 7.17 -18.08
C GLY A 319 -48.07 6.57 -18.94
N GLY A 320 -47.52 7.28 -19.94
CA GLY A 320 -46.33 6.83 -20.68
C GLY A 320 -45.10 6.62 -19.79
N ASP A 321 -45.05 7.29 -18.64
CA ASP A 321 -43.97 7.19 -17.64
C ASP A 321 -43.82 5.78 -17.06
N ILE A 322 -44.81 4.89 -17.19
CA ILE A 322 -44.69 3.46 -16.78
C ILE A 322 -43.68 2.67 -17.63
N PHE A 323 -43.20 3.25 -18.73
CA PHE A 323 -42.15 2.69 -19.58
C PHE A 323 -40.84 3.50 -19.49
N ALA A 324 -40.75 4.44 -18.56
CA ALA A 324 -39.56 5.26 -18.34
C ALA A 324 -38.65 4.65 -17.26
N LEU A 325 -37.35 4.56 -17.55
CA LEU A 325 -36.32 4.33 -16.54
C LEU A 325 -35.92 5.66 -15.92
N ASP A 326 -36.08 5.75 -14.60
CA ASP A 326 -35.79 6.93 -13.79
C ASP A 326 -34.56 6.78 -12.90
N SER A 327 -34.13 7.91 -12.36
CA SER A 327 -33.07 7.96 -11.35
C SER A 327 -33.43 7.09 -10.13
N ASN A 328 -32.47 6.29 -9.68
CA ASN A 328 -32.59 5.54 -8.44
C ASN A 328 -31.45 5.92 -7.48
N PRO A 329 -31.74 6.29 -6.22
CA PRO A 329 -30.70 6.70 -5.26
C PRO A 329 -29.70 5.58 -4.93
N ASN A 330 -30.10 4.31 -5.10
CA ASN A 330 -29.23 3.16 -4.87
C ASN A 330 -28.39 2.78 -6.10
N LEU A 331 -28.50 3.48 -7.23
CA LEU A 331 -27.73 3.16 -8.42
C LEU A 331 -26.22 3.21 -8.11
N LEU A 332 -25.76 4.34 -7.57
CA LEU A 332 -24.36 4.58 -7.28
C LEU A 332 -23.81 3.57 -6.26
N THR A 333 -24.58 3.24 -5.21
CA THR A 333 -24.17 2.30 -4.16
C THR A 333 -24.09 0.85 -4.64
N VAL A 334 -24.77 0.49 -5.73
CA VAL A 334 -24.68 -0.84 -6.37
C VAL A 334 -23.61 -0.88 -7.46
N THR A 335 -23.42 0.19 -8.21
CA THR A 335 -22.43 0.24 -9.32
C THR A 335 -21.00 0.42 -8.82
N ASP A 336 -20.81 1.33 -7.85
CA ASP A 336 -19.57 1.60 -7.11
C ASP A 336 -19.85 1.55 -5.60
N PRO A 337 -20.01 0.35 -5.02
CA PRO A 337 -20.15 0.23 -3.57
C PRO A 337 -18.90 0.81 -2.91
N ALA A 338 -19.08 1.58 -1.84
CA ALA A 338 -17.99 2.04 -0.99
C ALA A 338 -17.81 1.04 0.19
N PRO A 339 -17.21 -0.16 0.00
CA PRO A 339 -17.26 -1.24 0.99
C PRO A 339 -16.67 -0.82 2.32
N ARG A 340 -15.61 0.00 2.31
CA ARG A 340 -15.00 0.55 3.52
C ARG A 340 -15.99 1.43 4.29
N MET A 341 -16.71 2.33 3.61
CA MET A 341 -17.69 3.20 4.28
C MET A 341 -18.89 2.39 4.79
N SER A 342 -19.35 1.40 4.02
CA SER A 342 -20.41 0.48 4.45
C SER A 342 -20.01 -0.30 5.70
N ILE A 343 -18.81 -0.91 5.73
CA ILE A 343 -18.29 -1.64 6.89
C ILE A 343 -18.16 -0.70 8.09
N LEU A 344 -17.61 0.51 7.92
CA LEU A 344 -17.50 1.48 9.00
C LEU A 344 -18.87 1.95 9.51
N SER A 345 -19.88 2.14 8.65
CA SER A 345 -21.23 2.47 9.09
C SER A 345 -21.93 1.29 9.78
N SER A 346 -21.65 0.05 9.36
CA SER A 346 -22.16 -1.16 10.02
C SER A 346 -21.57 -1.32 11.42
N LEU A 347 -20.27 -1.05 11.59
CA LEU A 347 -19.60 -1.08 12.90
C LEU A 347 -20.03 0.09 13.81
N ALA A 348 -20.32 1.26 13.23
CA ALA A 348 -20.81 2.43 13.98
C ALA A 348 -22.29 2.34 14.38
N LYS A 349 -23.10 1.54 13.66
CA LYS A 349 -24.55 1.40 13.87
C LYS A 349 -25.03 -0.03 13.62
N PRO A 350 -24.58 -1.02 14.41
CA PRO A 350 -24.87 -2.44 14.17
C PRO A 350 -26.38 -2.74 14.15
N ASP A 351 -27.17 -2.03 14.95
CA ASP A 351 -28.63 -2.16 15.04
C ASP A 351 -29.36 -1.85 13.71
N THR A 352 -28.73 -1.12 12.78
CA THR A 352 -29.32 -0.88 11.45
C THR A 352 -29.29 -2.11 10.54
N PHE A 353 -28.42 -3.08 10.83
CA PHE A 353 -28.27 -4.33 10.07
C PHE A 353 -28.97 -5.51 10.74
N TRP A 354 -29.14 -5.46 12.06
CA TRP A 354 -29.89 -6.45 12.82
C TRP A 354 -31.25 -5.87 13.23
N PRO A 355 -32.33 -6.11 12.46
CA PRO A 355 -33.66 -5.66 12.86
C PRO A 355 -34.04 -6.39 14.16
N ILE A 356 -33.93 -5.70 15.29
CA ILE A 356 -34.41 -6.17 16.59
C ILE A 356 -35.92 -6.35 16.43
N THR A 357 -36.37 -7.58 16.25
CA THR A 357 -37.78 -7.91 16.20
C THR A 357 -38.35 -7.82 17.60
N SER A 358 -38.69 -6.60 18.03
CA SER A 358 -39.44 -6.28 19.26
C SER A 358 -40.91 -6.75 19.21
N ASN A 359 -41.16 -7.87 18.54
CA ASN A 359 -42.46 -8.52 18.42
C ASN A 359 -42.55 -9.65 19.44
N GLY A 360 -42.83 -9.32 20.70
CA GLY A 360 -42.96 -10.36 21.72
C GLY A 360 -43.15 -9.92 23.15
N VAL A 361 -43.92 -8.84 23.42
CA VAL A 361 -44.75 -8.62 24.63
C VAL A 361 -45.49 -7.27 24.46
N ASP A 362 -46.74 -7.19 24.94
CA ASP A 362 -47.58 -5.99 25.09
C ASP A 362 -47.97 -5.16 23.87
N ALA A 363 -48.69 -5.80 22.92
CA ALA A 363 -49.58 -5.11 21.98
C ALA A 363 -51.03 -4.98 22.50
N SER A 364 -51.22 -4.89 23.82
CA SER A 364 -52.52 -4.68 24.44
C SER A 364 -52.41 -3.93 25.77
N THR A 365 -52.55 -2.60 25.73
CA THR A 365 -53.18 -1.68 26.71
C THR A 365 -52.54 -0.30 26.60
N GLN A 366 -53.00 0.51 25.65
CA GLN A 366 -52.95 1.97 25.75
C GLN A 366 -54.04 2.58 24.85
N ASN A 367 -55.20 2.81 25.47
CA ASN A 367 -56.26 3.70 24.99
C ASN A 367 -56.42 4.80 26.04
N SER A 368 -56.73 6.03 25.59
CA SER A 368 -56.96 7.25 26.41
C SER A 368 -55.65 7.84 27.00
N ALA A 369 -55.33 9.13 26.88
CA ALA A 369 -56.16 10.32 26.66
C ALA A 369 -55.32 11.54 26.16
N GLU A 370 -56.02 12.51 25.56
CA GLU A 370 -55.70 13.97 25.44
C GLU A 370 -54.40 14.37 24.67
N ASP A 371 -54.50 14.97 23.47
CA ASP A 371 -54.80 16.38 23.14
C ASP A 371 -53.64 17.36 23.43
N GLU A 372 -52.88 17.78 22.39
CA GLU A 372 -52.93 19.16 21.89
C GLU A 372 -52.08 19.41 20.61
N GLN A 373 -52.60 20.36 19.82
CA GLN A 373 -52.16 20.96 18.56
C GLN A 373 -50.64 21.21 18.35
N SER A 374 -50.13 20.91 17.14
CA SER A 374 -49.79 21.92 16.12
C SER A 374 -49.24 21.32 14.81
N SER A 375 -49.28 22.11 13.75
CA SER A 375 -49.01 21.74 12.34
C SER A 375 -47.56 21.91 11.91
N GLU A 376 -47.08 21.07 10.99
CA GLU A 376 -46.55 21.48 9.66
C GLU A 376 -46.30 20.25 8.76
N ASP A 377 -46.30 20.45 7.44
CA ASP A 377 -46.41 19.39 6.42
C ASP A 377 -45.07 18.73 6.05
N GLU A 378 -44.95 17.40 6.22
CA GLU A 378 -44.05 16.55 5.42
C GLU A 378 -44.72 15.21 5.06
N GLU A 379 -44.88 14.92 3.76
CA GLU A 379 -45.43 13.65 3.25
C GLU A 379 -44.42 12.50 3.38
N VAL A 380 -44.49 11.75 4.49
CA VAL A 380 -43.72 10.51 4.66
C VAL A 380 -44.44 9.32 4.01
N VAL A 381 -43.90 8.84 2.88
CA VAL A 381 -44.35 7.62 2.20
C VAL A 381 -44.12 6.39 3.10
N THR A 382 -45.18 5.70 3.49
CA THR A 382 -45.11 4.49 4.32
C THR A 382 -44.93 3.21 3.49
N PRO A 383 -44.03 2.27 3.90
CA PRO A 383 -43.87 1.00 3.22
C PRO A 383 -45.03 0.04 3.53
N ARG A 384 -45.77 -0.38 2.50
CA ARG A 384 -46.87 -1.35 2.66
C ARG A 384 -46.37 -2.74 3.03
N LYS A 385 -47.00 -3.34 4.06
CA LYS A 385 -46.82 -4.75 4.44
C LYS A 385 -47.24 -5.69 3.30
N SER A 386 -46.33 -6.54 2.84
CA SER A 386 -46.65 -7.65 1.93
C SER A 386 -47.37 -8.78 2.68
N GLY A 387 -48.61 -9.07 2.30
CA GLY A 387 -49.39 -10.15 2.88
C GLY A 387 -48.91 -11.52 2.39
N ARG A 388 -48.38 -12.36 3.28
CA ARG A 388 -47.92 -13.71 2.94
C ARG A 388 -48.90 -14.77 3.44
N SER A 389 -49.77 -15.25 2.56
CA SER A 389 -50.69 -16.35 2.84
C SER A 389 -49.96 -17.67 3.10
N ARG A 390 -50.30 -18.35 4.19
CA ARG A 390 -49.90 -19.75 4.45
C ARG A 390 -51.02 -20.70 3.97
N PRO A 391 -50.72 -21.76 3.20
CA PRO A 391 -51.67 -22.85 3.00
C PRO A 391 -51.71 -23.74 4.26
N ALA A 392 -52.92 -24.13 4.68
CA ALA A 392 -53.11 -25.16 5.68
C ALA A 392 -52.84 -26.55 5.08
N ASN A 393 -52.41 -27.51 5.91
CA ASN A 393 -52.31 -28.91 5.49
C ASN A 393 -52.52 -29.85 6.69
N ASP A 394 -53.78 -30.18 6.96
CA ASP A 394 -54.17 -31.39 7.68
C ASP A 394 -54.26 -32.55 6.68
N TYR A 395 -53.65 -33.71 6.96
CA TYR A 395 -54.26 -35.03 6.70
C TYR A 395 -53.51 -36.19 7.40
N LEU A 396 -54.19 -37.32 7.53
CA LEU A 396 -53.99 -38.38 8.55
C LEU A 396 -52.86 -39.40 8.30
N LYS A 397 -52.28 -39.83 9.44
CA LYS A 397 -52.01 -41.22 9.91
C LYS A 397 -52.13 -42.40 8.89
N MET A 398 -51.10 -43.26 8.88
CA MET A 398 -51.13 -44.74 9.04
C MET A 398 -49.68 -45.24 9.30
N SER A 399 -49.32 -45.66 10.52
CA SER A 399 -49.32 -47.03 11.06
C SER A 399 -48.30 -48.01 10.41
N GLY A 400 -47.36 -48.52 11.23
CA GLY A 400 -46.37 -49.53 10.81
C GLY A 400 -45.39 -49.91 11.93
N GLN A 401 -45.68 -50.96 12.68
CA GLN A 401 -44.82 -51.49 13.76
C GLN A 401 -43.64 -52.32 13.20
N THR A 402 -42.49 -52.38 13.89
CA THR A 402 -41.81 -53.67 14.19
C THR A 402 -40.70 -53.59 15.27
N THR A 403 -40.96 -54.26 16.39
CA THR A 403 -40.01 -55.11 17.17
C THR A 403 -38.58 -54.63 17.51
N ARG A 404 -38.48 -53.85 18.59
CA ARG A 404 -37.83 -54.23 19.86
C ARG A 404 -36.89 -55.48 19.84
N LYS A 405 -35.58 -55.29 20.11
CA LYS A 405 -34.69 -56.35 20.64
C LYS A 405 -33.87 -55.85 21.83
N LYS A 406 -34.02 -56.49 23.00
CA LYS A 406 -33.23 -56.26 24.22
C LYS A 406 -31.83 -56.87 24.06
N ARG A 407 -30.80 -56.22 24.60
CA ARG A 407 -29.59 -56.91 25.11
C ARG A 407 -29.09 -56.23 26.41
N LYS A 408 -28.40 -57.01 27.26
CA LYS A 408 -28.08 -56.71 28.67
C LYS A 408 -26.81 -55.84 28.83
N PRO A 409 -26.60 -55.23 30.02
CA PRO A 409 -25.48 -54.32 30.29
C PRO A 409 -24.23 -55.04 30.81
N GLN A 410 -23.07 -54.38 30.68
CA GLN A 410 -21.84 -54.56 31.48
C GLN A 410 -21.05 -53.24 31.49
N PRO A 411 -20.03 -53.04 32.36
CA PRO A 411 -19.96 -51.80 33.13
C PRO A 411 -18.77 -50.89 32.80
N GLN A 412 -18.87 -49.67 33.33
CA GLN A 412 -17.79 -48.75 33.74
C GLN A 412 -16.39 -48.96 33.14
N ALA A 413 -16.01 -48.05 32.25
CA ALA A 413 -14.64 -47.53 32.17
C ALA A 413 -14.72 -46.01 32.27
N GLU A 414 -13.96 -45.43 33.20
CA GLU A 414 -13.91 -43.99 33.45
C GLU A 414 -13.15 -43.27 32.32
N GLY A 415 -13.56 -42.04 32.01
CA GLY A 415 -12.98 -41.27 30.91
C GLY A 415 -13.97 -40.30 30.27
N GLN A 416 -14.57 -39.40 31.07
CA GLN A 416 -15.27 -38.26 30.51
C GLN A 416 -14.25 -37.25 29.97
N PRO A 417 -14.24 -36.92 28.66
CA PRO A 417 -13.72 -35.63 28.24
C PRO A 417 -14.69 -34.56 28.74
N HIS A 418 -14.18 -33.52 29.40
CA HIS A 418 -14.97 -32.33 29.68
C HIS A 418 -15.39 -31.69 28.36
N ALA A 419 -16.62 -31.95 27.93
CA ALA A 419 -17.27 -31.15 26.91
C ALA A 419 -17.42 -29.74 27.47
N VAL A 420 -16.65 -28.80 26.93
CA VAL A 420 -16.89 -27.38 27.14
C VAL A 420 -18.28 -27.10 26.59
N ASN A 421 -19.25 -26.88 27.48
CA ASN A 421 -20.53 -26.31 27.10
C ASN A 421 -20.24 -24.93 26.51
N GLY A 422 -20.22 -24.85 25.18
CA GLY A 422 -20.21 -23.57 24.48
C GLY A 422 -21.47 -22.83 24.89
N GLY A 423 -21.32 -21.86 25.77
CA GLY A 423 -22.44 -21.09 26.33
C GLY A 423 -23.24 -20.49 25.18
N PHE A 424 -24.46 -21.00 25.00
CA PHE A 424 -25.42 -20.38 24.12
C PHE A 424 -25.66 -18.98 24.67
N VAL A 425 -25.24 -17.95 23.94
CA VAL A 425 -25.36 -16.56 24.39
C VAL A 425 -26.82 -16.30 24.73
N ASP A 426 -27.08 -15.82 25.94
CA ASP A 426 -28.43 -15.53 26.37
C ASP A 426 -28.93 -14.28 25.60
N LEU A 427 -29.64 -14.54 24.50
CA LEU A 427 -30.18 -13.55 23.57
C LEU A 427 -31.26 -12.65 24.21
N SER A 428 -31.59 -12.86 25.49
CA SER A 428 -32.39 -11.93 26.29
C SER A 428 -31.61 -10.69 26.75
N THR A 429 -30.27 -10.68 26.64
CA THR A 429 -29.48 -9.48 26.95
C THR A 429 -29.74 -8.37 25.91
N PRO A 430 -30.17 -7.15 26.33
CA PRO A 430 -30.88 -6.22 25.45
C PRO A 430 -30.05 -5.52 24.35
N GLN A 431 -28.73 -5.74 24.29
CA GLN A 431 -27.85 -5.13 23.27
C GLN A 431 -26.73 -6.10 22.84
N PRO A 432 -26.98 -7.01 21.87
CA PRO A 432 -26.01 -8.05 21.48
C PRO A 432 -24.72 -7.51 20.83
N PHE A 433 -24.70 -6.24 20.42
CA PHE A 433 -23.54 -5.62 19.75
C PHE A 433 -22.82 -4.55 20.59
N LYS A 434 -23.25 -4.27 21.83
CA LYS A 434 -22.67 -3.21 22.67
C LYS A 434 -21.15 -3.34 22.80
N GLU A 435 -20.65 -4.54 23.05
CA GLU A 435 -19.20 -4.83 23.13
C GLU A 435 -18.45 -4.37 21.85
N THR A 436 -19.03 -4.57 20.67
CA THR A 436 -18.42 -4.19 19.37
C THR A 436 -18.53 -2.70 19.09
N GLU A 437 -19.67 -2.08 19.40
CA GLU A 437 -19.91 -0.65 19.24
C GLU A 437 -18.97 0.17 20.14
N THR A 438 -18.83 -0.22 21.42
CA THR A 438 -17.87 0.36 22.37
C THR A 438 -16.43 0.25 21.86
N LEU A 439 -16.00 -0.93 21.40
CA LEU A 439 -14.66 -1.13 20.84
C LEU A 439 -14.40 -0.27 19.58
N PHE A 440 -15.41 -0.14 18.72
CA PHE A 440 -15.32 0.68 17.51
C PHE A 440 -15.31 2.20 17.83
N SER A 441 -16.11 2.64 18.81
CA SER A 441 -16.11 4.03 19.31
C SER A 441 -14.76 4.42 19.91
N LEU A 442 -14.16 3.53 20.71
CA LEU A 442 -12.81 3.69 21.24
C LEU A 442 -11.74 3.70 20.13
N TRP A 443 -11.89 2.86 19.09
CA TRP A 443 -11.02 2.90 17.90
C TRP A 443 -11.21 4.17 17.05
N GLN A 444 -12.40 4.77 17.04
CA GLN A 444 -12.69 5.99 16.27
C GLN A 444 -12.21 7.26 16.99
N SER A 445 -12.30 7.29 18.33
CA SER A 445 -11.80 8.37 19.19
C SER A 445 -10.29 8.29 19.45
N ALA A 446 -9.70 7.11 19.28
CA ALA A 446 -8.27 6.87 19.33
C ALA A 446 -7.43 7.78 18.42
N GLY A 447 -6.27 8.17 18.93
CA GLY A 447 -5.22 8.79 18.11
C GLY A 447 -4.62 7.79 17.09
N ARG A 448 -3.80 8.30 16.17
CA ARG A 448 -3.15 7.49 15.11
C ARG A 448 -2.38 6.26 15.60
N ASN A 449 -1.92 6.28 16.85
CA ASN A 449 -1.28 5.16 17.54
C ASN A 449 -1.92 5.03 18.92
N VAL A 450 -2.19 3.80 19.36
CA VAL A 450 -2.72 3.49 20.70
C VAL A 450 -1.97 2.30 21.28
N ASN A 451 -1.76 2.31 22.60
CA ASN A 451 -1.27 1.17 23.35
C ASN A 451 -2.44 0.20 23.60
N LEU A 452 -2.26 -1.08 23.26
CA LEU A 452 -3.33 -2.09 23.42
C LEU A 452 -3.82 -2.21 24.88
N TRP A 453 -2.94 -2.00 25.87
CA TRP A 453 -3.33 -2.02 27.27
C TRP A 453 -4.25 -0.85 27.65
N ASP A 454 -3.90 0.37 27.24
CA ASP A 454 -4.71 1.56 27.52
C ASP A 454 -6.09 1.47 26.85
N TRP A 455 -6.16 0.84 25.68
CA TRP A 455 -7.43 0.59 24.97
C TRP A 455 -8.27 -0.52 25.63
N LEU A 456 -7.65 -1.62 26.08
CA LEU A 456 -8.32 -2.67 26.85
C LEU A 456 -8.91 -2.13 28.16
N GLU A 457 -8.17 -1.28 28.88
CA GLU A 457 -8.65 -0.65 30.11
C GLU A 457 -9.75 0.39 29.84
N GLY A 458 -9.66 1.16 28.74
CA GLY A 458 -10.76 2.02 28.29
C GLY A 458 -12.04 1.22 28.01
N PHE A 459 -11.93 0.11 27.28
CA PHE A 459 -13.04 -0.79 26.97
C PHE A 459 -13.68 -1.41 28.23
N ARG A 460 -12.86 -1.87 29.18
CA ARG A 460 -13.32 -2.34 30.49
C ARG A 460 -14.03 -1.23 31.28
N GLY A 461 -13.50 -0.01 31.24
CA GLY A 461 -14.08 1.15 31.89
C GLY A 461 -15.47 1.50 31.38
N GLU A 462 -15.66 1.58 30.06
CA GLU A 462 -16.95 1.96 29.46
C GLU A 462 -18.05 0.90 29.73
N LEU A 463 -17.73 -0.39 29.60
CA LEU A 463 -18.71 -1.45 29.88
C LEU A 463 -19.03 -1.62 31.38
N THR A 464 -18.09 -1.33 32.28
CA THR A 464 -18.37 -1.37 33.73
C THR A 464 -19.08 -0.13 34.25
N GLY A 465 -18.83 1.05 33.67
CA GLY A 465 -19.55 2.27 33.98
C GLY A 465 -21.05 2.14 33.66
N ALA A 466 -21.36 1.72 32.43
CA ALA A 466 -22.74 1.57 31.96
C ALA A 466 -23.56 0.46 32.67
N ALA A 467 -22.93 -0.37 33.49
CA ALA A 467 -23.62 -1.37 34.31
C ALA A 467 -24.07 -0.81 35.67
N LYS A 468 -23.48 0.28 36.16
CA LYS A 468 -23.82 0.89 37.46
C LYS A 468 -25.01 1.85 37.36
N GLU A 469 -25.05 2.67 36.31
CA GLU A 469 -26.09 3.71 36.16
C GLU A 469 -27.51 3.15 36.03
N ASN A 470 -27.67 1.87 35.64
CA ASN A 470 -28.97 1.20 35.54
C ASN A 470 -29.41 0.47 36.82
N GLY A 471 -28.62 0.49 37.90
CA GLY A 471 -28.83 -0.37 39.09
C GLY A 471 -29.42 0.32 40.32
N ASP A 472 -29.37 1.66 40.41
CA ASP A 472 -29.56 2.39 41.67
C ASP A 472 -30.96 3.00 41.88
N ASP A 473 -31.89 2.87 40.92
CA ASP A 473 -33.25 3.47 40.98
C ASP A 473 -34.37 2.51 41.46
N GLU A 474 -34.09 1.25 41.81
CA GLU A 474 -35.10 0.40 42.47
C GLU A 474 -35.22 0.76 43.97
N GLU A 475 -36.14 1.69 44.28
CA GLU A 475 -36.52 2.08 45.64
C GLU A 475 -36.98 0.87 46.50
N ALA A 476 -36.04 0.28 47.25
CA ALA A 476 -36.38 -0.67 48.31
C ALA A 476 -37.14 0.05 49.44
N PRO A 477 -38.34 -0.41 49.85
CA PRO A 477 -39.23 0.36 50.71
C PRO A 477 -38.69 0.52 52.13
N ALA A 478 -38.82 1.73 52.67
CA ALA A 478 -38.27 2.13 53.96
C ALA A 478 -38.75 1.25 55.13
N SER A 479 -37.79 0.78 55.95
CA SER A 479 -38.07 0.37 57.33
C SER A 479 -37.12 1.06 58.30
N GLU A 480 -37.68 1.81 59.24
CA GLU A 480 -36.93 2.62 60.19
C GLU A 480 -36.16 1.77 61.19
N ARG A 481 -34.92 2.15 61.53
CA ARG A 481 -34.47 2.12 62.93
C ARG A 481 -33.25 3.01 63.22
N ARG A 482 -33.52 4.12 63.92
CA ARG A 482 -32.52 4.96 64.59
C ARG A 482 -31.60 4.14 65.51
N SER A 483 -30.28 4.36 65.39
CA SER A 483 -29.41 4.35 66.57
C SER A 483 -28.25 5.34 66.39
N LYS A 484 -27.53 5.67 67.49
CA LYS A 484 -26.69 6.87 67.59
C LYS A 484 -25.21 6.60 67.33
N ARG A 485 -24.59 7.51 66.57
CA ARG A 485 -23.22 8.07 66.72
C ARG A 485 -22.12 7.12 67.21
N LYS A 486 -21.14 6.89 66.33
CA LYS A 486 -19.72 6.92 66.73
C LYS A 486 -18.91 7.63 65.63
N ARG A 487 -18.08 8.60 66.02
CA ARG A 487 -16.98 9.09 65.17
C ARG A 487 -15.90 8.02 65.21
N GLY A 488 -15.61 7.39 64.07
CA GLY A 488 -14.37 6.68 63.80
C GLY A 488 -13.75 7.31 62.56
N ASP A 489 -12.42 7.41 62.53
CA ASP A 489 -11.70 7.41 61.25
C ASP A 489 -11.87 5.99 60.70
N ASP A 490 -12.69 5.85 59.66
CA ASP A 490 -12.74 4.63 58.86
C ASP A 490 -12.22 5.01 57.47
N ASP A 491 -11.13 4.36 57.07
CA ASP A 491 -10.62 4.39 55.71
C ASP A 491 -11.65 3.69 54.80
N GLU A 492 -12.67 4.43 54.36
CA GLU A 492 -13.49 4.05 53.21
C GLU A 492 -12.65 4.20 51.93
N ASP A 493 -11.62 3.36 51.81
CA ASP A 493 -11.14 2.85 50.53
C ASP A 493 -12.32 2.08 49.93
N GLY A 494 -13.21 2.85 49.29
CA GLY A 494 -14.47 2.40 48.73
C GLY A 494 -14.18 1.41 47.60
N GLY A 495 -13.98 0.15 48.00
CA GLY A 495 -13.50 -0.92 47.16
C GLY A 495 -14.30 -0.95 45.88
N LYS A 496 -13.66 -0.54 44.78
CA LYS A 496 -14.27 -0.59 43.45
C LYS A 496 -14.78 -2.03 43.29
N PRO A 497 -16.08 -2.26 43.04
CA PRO A 497 -16.61 -3.61 42.95
C PRO A 497 -15.83 -4.35 41.87
N GLU A 498 -14.99 -5.28 42.30
CA GLU A 498 -14.16 -6.04 41.37
C GLU A 498 -15.10 -6.89 40.53
N LEU A 499 -15.06 -6.69 39.21
CA LEU A 499 -15.66 -7.63 38.28
C LEU A 499 -15.12 -9.02 38.61
N SER A 500 -16.01 -10.02 38.59
CA SER A 500 -15.57 -11.41 38.67
C SER A 500 -14.49 -11.69 37.64
N GLU A 501 -13.51 -12.52 38.01
CA GLU A 501 -12.37 -12.83 37.15
C GLU A 501 -12.84 -13.36 35.78
N GLU A 502 -13.90 -14.16 35.76
CA GLU A 502 -14.57 -14.67 34.56
C GLU A 502 -15.09 -13.55 33.64
N ALA A 503 -15.68 -12.49 34.19
CA ALA A 503 -16.13 -11.34 33.40
C ALA A 503 -14.94 -10.56 32.81
N GLN A 504 -13.86 -10.37 33.59
CA GLN A 504 -12.63 -9.73 33.09
C GLN A 504 -11.94 -10.54 31.99
N GLN A 505 -11.95 -11.88 32.11
CA GLN A 505 -11.45 -12.81 31.09
C GLN A 505 -12.33 -12.80 29.83
N ARG A 506 -13.66 -12.76 29.96
CA ARG A 506 -14.59 -12.62 28.83
C ARG A 506 -14.34 -11.32 28.06
N LEU A 507 -14.26 -10.18 28.74
CA LEU A 507 -13.98 -8.89 28.10
C LEU A 507 -12.61 -8.88 27.41
N HIS A 508 -11.60 -9.50 28.02
CA HIS A 508 -10.28 -9.64 27.40
C HIS A 508 -10.32 -10.51 26.12
N ALA A 509 -11.07 -11.61 26.14
CA ALA A 509 -11.27 -12.46 24.96
C ALA A 509 -12.03 -11.75 23.83
N ALA A 510 -13.08 -10.98 24.17
CA ALA A 510 -13.80 -10.15 23.22
C ALA A 510 -12.91 -9.07 22.58
N PHE A 511 -12.09 -8.38 23.39
CA PHE A 511 -11.09 -7.42 22.92
C PHE A 511 -10.07 -8.05 21.96
N ILE A 512 -9.45 -9.17 22.33
CA ILE A 512 -8.48 -9.88 21.47
C ILE A 512 -9.13 -10.27 20.13
N ARG A 513 -10.36 -10.80 20.18
CA ARG A 513 -11.10 -11.20 18.99
C ARG A 513 -11.37 -10.00 18.07
N PHE A 514 -11.85 -8.87 18.62
CA PHE A 514 -12.06 -7.64 17.86
C PHE A 514 -10.75 -7.13 17.24
N VAL A 515 -9.64 -7.12 17.98
CA VAL A 515 -8.34 -6.66 17.47
C VAL A 515 -7.86 -7.53 16.31
N GLU A 516 -8.03 -8.85 16.37
CA GLU A 516 -7.68 -9.77 15.27
C GLU A 516 -8.64 -9.62 14.07
N GLU A 517 -9.95 -9.51 14.29
CA GLU A 517 -10.93 -9.30 13.21
C GLU A 517 -10.71 -7.93 12.53
N ALA A 518 -10.50 -6.86 13.30
CA ALA A 518 -10.16 -5.53 12.80
C ALA A 518 -8.80 -5.49 12.08
N ARG A 519 -7.82 -6.29 12.51
CA ARG A 519 -6.54 -6.50 11.80
C ARG A 519 -6.77 -7.20 10.46
N MET A 520 -7.61 -8.24 10.41
CA MET A 520 -7.96 -8.94 9.16
C MET A 520 -8.73 -8.03 8.18
N LEU A 521 -9.58 -7.13 8.70
CA LEU A 521 -10.27 -6.09 7.92
C LEU A 521 -9.37 -4.90 7.53
N GLY A 522 -8.11 -4.87 7.95
CA GLY A 522 -7.16 -3.80 7.64
C GLY A 522 -7.43 -2.47 8.38
N LEU A 523 -8.25 -2.50 9.44
CA LEU A 523 -8.54 -1.33 10.28
C LEU A 523 -7.40 -1.01 11.27
N ILE A 524 -6.55 -2.00 11.58
CA ILE A 524 -5.48 -1.90 12.57
C ILE A 524 -4.19 -2.51 12.03
N ALA A 525 -3.06 -1.80 12.22
CA ALA A 525 -1.72 -2.31 11.95
C ALA A 525 -0.92 -2.38 13.27
N LEU A 526 -0.51 -3.59 13.68
CA LEU A 526 0.23 -3.81 14.92
C LEU A 526 1.72 -3.45 14.76
N ALA A 527 2.09 -2.23 15.16
CA ALA A 527 3.47 -1.73 15.15
C ALA A 527 4.32 -2.24 16.34
N LEU A 528 4.37 -3.56 16.55
CA LEU A 528 5.01 -4.25 17.69
C LEU A 528 6.52 -3.95 17.91
N ARG A 529 7.21 -3.29 16.96
CA ARG A 529 8.68 -3.17 16.93
C ARG A 529 9.28 -2.02 17.76
N TYR A 530 8.52 -0.97 18.09
CA TYR A 530 9.11 0.27 18.63
C TYR A 530 9.79 0.10 20.00
N ASN A 531 9.20 -0.69 20.90
CA ASN A 531 9.75 -0.90 22.26
C ASN A 531 10.47 -2.24 22.45
N THR A 532 10.17 -3.25 21.64
CA THR A 532 10.64 -4.64 21.82
C THR A 532 11.99 -4.93 21.16
N SER A 533 12.42 -4.09 20.21
CA SER A 533 13.65 -4.25 19.44
C SER A 533 14.24 -2.87 19.10
N PRO A 534 14.82 -2.15 20.08
CA PRO A 534 15.47 -0.87 19.80
C PRO A 534 16.76 -1.09 18.98
N PRO A 535 17.21 -0.10 18.18
CA PRO A 535 18.38 -0.26 17.31
C PRO A 535 19.70 -0.55 18.03
N GLY A 536 19.85 -0.17 19.31
CA GLY A 536 21.06 -0.36 20.11
C GLY A 536 21.98 0.87 20.20
N PRO A 537 23.08 0.77 20.96
CA PRO A 537 24.05 1.84 21.16
C PRO A 537 24.86 2.12 19.88
N THR A 538 25.38 3.34 19.71
CA THR A 538 26.25 3.72 18.58
C THR A 538 27.62 3.04 18.62
N PHE A 539 28.00 2.46 19.76
CA PHE A 539 29.32 1.88 20.05
C PHE A 539 30.45 2.92 20.07
N VAL A 540 30.10 4.18 20.33
CA VAL A 540 31.04 5.25 20.69
C VAL A 540 30.71 5.64 22.14
N PRO A 541 31.46 5.16 23.15
CA PRO A 541 31.05 5.26 24.55
C PRO A 541 30.71 6.67 25.03
N GLU A 542 31.55 7.67 24.70
CA GLU A 542 31.28 9.07 25.05
C GLU A 542 29.97 9.60 24.43
N LEU A 543 29.65 9.19 23.21
CA LEU A 543 28.44 9.62 22.50
C LEU A 543 27.20 8.93 23.08
N ASP A 544 27.31 7.64 23.38
CA ASP A 544 26.22 6.84 23.95
C ASP A 544 25.84 7.30 25.36
N GLU A 545 26.83 7.56 26.22
CA GLU A 545 26.63 8.13 27.56
C GLU A 545 25.89 9.47 27.47
N VAL A 546 26.35 10.37 26.61
CA VAL A 546 25.79 11.71 26.47
C VAL A 546 24.37 11.69 25.89
N ILE A 547 24.08 10.81 24.92
CA ILE A 547 22.72 10.66 24.38
C ILE A 547 21.79 10.05 25.43
N LEU A 548 22.22 9.01 26.17
CA LEU A 548 21.42 8.36 27.19
C LEU A 548 21.15 9.28 28.39
N ALA A 549 22.12 10.10 28.80
CA ALA A 549 21.92 11.12 29.84
C ALA A 549 20.89 12.18 29.43
N ALA A 550 20.82 12.52 28.14
CA ALA A 550 19.86 13.48 27.61
C ALA A 550 18.47 12.85 27.35
N ARG A 551 18.42 11.60 26.89
CA ARG A 551 17.22 10.85 26.55
C ARG A 551 17.39 9.38 26.98
N PRO A 552 17.07 9.05 28.24
CA PRO A 552 17.15 7.68 28.73
C PRO A 552 16.25 6.73 27.94
N HIS A 553 16.69 5.48 27.77
CA HIS A 553 15.92 4.41 27.16
C HIS A 553 15.99 3.15 28.04
N PRO A 554 14.87 2.46 28.34
CA PRO A 554 14.86 1.34 29.30
C PRO A 554 15.81 0.19 28.89
N GLY A 555 15.92 -0.09 27.59
CA GLY A 555 16.88 -1.07 27.04
C GLY A 555 18.31 -0.55 26.80
N GLY A 556 18.73 0.57 27.40
CA GLY A 556 20.10 1.12 27.25
C GLY A 556 20.49 1.59 25.84
N SER A 557 19.51 1.78 24.95
CA SER A 557 19.74 2.14 23.55
C SER A 557 19.81 3.64 23.36
N SER A 558 20.95 4.17 22.89
CA SER A 558 21.10 5.61 22.59
C SER A 558 20.30 6.03 21.35
N LEU A 559 20.20 5.14 20.35
CA LEU A 559 19.33 5.30 19.18
C LEU A 559 17.94 4.70 19.43
N GLN A 560 16.90 5.29 18.85
CA GLN A 560 15.50 4.86 18.93
C GLN A 560 14.94 4.62 17.52
N ARG A 561 13.96 3.71 17.36
CA ARG A 561 13.35 3.45 16.05
C ARG A 561 12.70 4.72 15.49
N GLY A 562 12.94 4.99 14.21
CA GLY A 562 12.47 6.21 13.55
C GLY A 562 13.27 7.48 13.89
N ASP A 563 14.41 7.40 14.60
CA ASP A 563 15.29 8.56 14.79
C ASP A 563 15.80 9.12 13.46
N LEU A 564 15.80 10.44 13.34
CA LEU A 564 16.56 11.17 12.32
C LEU A 564 17.81 11.78 12.97
N VAL A 565 18.96 11.39 12.44
CA VAL A 565 20.29 11.86 12.86
C VAL A 565 20.90 12.68 11.73
N GLU A 566 21.20 13.96 11.98
CA GLU A 566 21.92 14.81 11.03
C GLU A 566 23.38 14.94 11.44
N ILE A 567 24.32 14.53 10.57
CA ILE A 567 25.76 14.66 10.77
C ILE A 567 26.27 15.83 9.93
N VAL A 568 26.65 16.92 10.60
CA VAL A 568 27.06 18.18 9.98
C VAL A 568 28.55 18.45 10.25
N GLY A 569 29.27 18.98 9.28
CA GLY A 569 30.65 19.41 9.47
C GLY A 569 31.36 19.75 8.16
N PRO A 570 32.57 20.35 8.21
CA PRO A 570 33.34 20.67 7.02
C PRO A 570 33.80 19.40 6.27
N SER A 571 34.40 19.59 5.08
CA SER A 571 35.07 18.48 4.39
C SER A 571 36.23 17.95 5.24
N GLY A 572 36.51 16.66 5.16
CA GLY A 572 37.54 16.00 5.98
C GLY A 572 37.20 15.78 7.46
N ALA A 573 36.07 16.29 7.98
CA ALA A 573 35.71 16.20 9.40
C ALA A 573 35.29 14.80 9.92
N GLY A 574 35.60 13.72 9.18
CA GLY A 574 35.28 12.34 9.59
C GLY A 574 33.84 11.87 9.34
N LYS A 575 32.95 12.69 8.74
CA LYS A 575 31.51 12.36 8.52
C LYS A 575 31.29 10.96 7.94
N SER A 576 31.86 10.71 6.76
CA SER A 576 31.71 9.43 6.04
C SER A 576 32.42 8.26 6.76
N THR A 577 33.43 8.54 7.59
CA THR A 577 34.09 7.53 8.45
C THR A 577 33.18 7.11 9.60
N LEU A 578 32.49 8.06 10.24
CA LEU A 578 31.47 7.78 11.25
C LEU A 578 30.28 7.03 10.65
N CYS A 579 29.83 7.40 9.44
CA CYS A 579 28.83 6.64 8.69
C CYS A 579 29.27 5.20 8.40
N ALA A 580 30.51 4.98 7.95
CA ALA A 580 31.05 3.64 7.72
C ALA A 580 31.10 2.82 9.01
N PHE A 581 31.41 3.43 10.16
CA PHE A 581 31.41 2.77 11.48
C PHE A 581 30.00 2.39 11.95
N LEU A 582 28.99 3.26 11.78
CA LEU A 582 27.59 2.96 12.09
C LEU A 582 27.03 1.84 11.20
N LEU A 583 27.43 1.79 9.93
CA LEU A 583 27.13 0.66 9.03
C LEU A 583 27.82 -0.61 9.52
N MET A 584 29.14 -0.58 9.75
CA MET A 584 29.95 -1.72 10.23
C MET A 584 29.33 -2.37 11.48
N THR A 585 29.06 -1.58 12.52
CA THR A 585 28.48 -2.07 13.78
C THR A 585 27.04 -2.54 13.65
N THR A 586 26.29 -2.04 12.66
CA THR A 586 24.95 -2.54 12.33
C THR A 586 25.00 -3.90 11.61
N LEU A 587 25.93 -4.06 10.69
CA LEU A 587 26.05 -5.23 9.82
C LEU A 587 26.72 -6.42 10.52
N LEU A 588 27.73 -6.19 11.37
CA LEU A 588 28.42 -7.25 12.13
C LEU A 588 27.45 -8.05 13.02
N PRO A 589 27.67 -9.35 13.25
CA PRO A 589 26.95 -10.10 14.28
C PRO A 589 27.43 -9.72 15.68
N ARG A 590 26.72 -10.18 16.71
CA ARG A 590 27.10 -9.98 18.13
C ARG A 590 28.38 -10.73 18.50
N SER A 591 28.51 -11.96 18.03
CA SER A 591 29.69 -12.81 18.19
C SER A 591 29.95 -13.62 16.92
N PHE A 592 31.12 -14.28 16.87
CA PHE A 592 31.62 -15.04 15.74
C PHE A 592 32.35 -16.28 16.24
N GLN A 593 31.93 -17.47 15.79
CA GLN A 593 32.51 -18.74 16.21
C GLN A 593 33.76 -19.07 15.38
N LEU A 594 34.94 -18.94 15.99
CA LEU A 594 36.21 -19.26 15.36
C LEU A 594 36.66 -20.67 15.74
N VAL A 595 36.70 -21.58 14.77
CA VAL A 595 37.24 -22.94 14.96
C VAL A 595 38.77 -22.90 14.91
N THR A 596 39.42 -23.31 15.99
CA THR A 596 40.89 -23.27 16.10
C THR A 596 41.54 -24.62 15.74
N THR A 597 42.69 -24.58 15.06
CA THR A 597 43.38 -25.78 14.56
C THR A 597 44.03 -26.65 15.63
N GLN A 598 44.16 -26.16 16.86
CA GLN A 598 44.87 -26.85 17.95
C GLN A 598 43.96 -27.66 18.90
N GLY A 599 42.63 -27.59 18.72
CA GLY A 599 41.70 -28.35 19.57
C GLY A 599 40.34 -28.68 18.95
N GLY A 600 39.95 -28.08 17.82
CA GLY A 600 38.63 -28.28 17.21
C GLY A 600 37.46 -27.62 17.95
N GLU A 601 37.68 -27.16 19.19
CA GLU A 601 36.73 -26.32 19.92
C GLU A 601 36.58 -24.95 19.24
N ALA A 602 35.32 -24.52 19.11
CA ALA A 602 34.96 -23.21 18.59
C ALA A 602 35.05 -22.16 19.71
N VAL A 603 35.87 -21.13 19.49
CA VAL A 603 35.99 -19.98 20.39
C VAL A 603 34.97 -18.93 19.95
N ASP A 604 34.05 -18.54 20.84
CA ASP A 604 33.11 -17.45 20.57
C ASP A 604 33.80 -16.10 20.74
N VAL A 605 34.00 -15.38 19.62
CA VAL A 605 34.67 -14.08 19.58
C VAL A 605 33.62 -12.98 19.61
N PRO A 606 33.50 -12.17 20.67
CA PRO A 606 32.49 -11.12 20.77
C PRO A 606 32.83 -9.94 19.84
N LEU A 607 32.19 -9.87 18.68
CA LEU A 607 32.38 -8.79 17.70
C LEU A 607 31.60 -7.52 18.03
N GLY A 608 30.53 -7.61 18.82
CA GLY A 608 29.77 -6.44 19.30
C GLY A 608 28.91 -5.75 18.24
N GLY A 609 28.51 -6.44 17.16
CA GLY A 609 27.57 -5.91 16.17
C GLY A 609 26.09 -6.19 16.49
N ARG A 610 25.20 -5.78 15.58
CA ARG A 610 23.73 -5.87 15.75
C ARG A 610 23.04 -6.97 14.93
N ASP A 611 23.74 -7.57 13.96
CA ASP A 611 23.25 -8.54 12.98
C ASP A 611 22.04 -8.05 12.14
N ALA A 612 22.02 -6.76 11.84
CA ALA A 612 20.86 -6.06 11.28
C ALA A 612 21.08 -5.59 9.83
N HIS A 613 20.00 -5.22 9.15
CA HIS A 613 20.04 -4.76 7.76
C HIS A 613 20.23 -3.24 7.66
N ALA A 614 21.08 -2.83 6.73
CA ALA A 614 21.35 -1.42 6.48
C ALA A 614 21.28 -1.06 4.99
N TYR A 615 20.91 0.18 4.71
CA TYR A 615 20.97 0.76 3.36
C TYR A 615 21.95 1.93 3.35
N LEU A 616 22.79 1.99 2.32
CA LEU A 616 23.66 3.12 2.02
C LEU A 616 23.17 3.80 0.74
N LEU A 617 22.70 5.02 0.85
CA LEU A 617 22.42 5.90 -0.27
C LEU A 617 23.61 6.85 -0.41
N SER A 618 24.38 6.73 -1.49
CA SER A 618 25.53 7.61 -1.75
C SER A 618 25.61 7.95 -3.23
N PRO A 619 25.56 9.23 -3.63
CA PRO A 619 25.56 9.61 -5.04
C PRO A 619 26.94 9.30 -5.66
N ALA A 620 26.97 8.99 -6.96
CA ALA A 620 28.20 8.63 -7.66
C ALA A 620 29.28 9.75 -7.68
N SER A 621 28.94 10.97 -7.29
CA SER A 621 29.88 12.08 -7.06
C SER A 621 30.70 11.95 -5.77
N HIS A 622 30.29 11.10 -4.84
CA HIS A 622 30.92 10.91 -3.54
C HIS A 622 31.87 9.70 -3.56
N PRO A 623 33.03 9.72 -2.88
CA PRO A 623 33.93 8.57 -2.81
C PRO A 623 33.22 7.30 -2.30
N PRO A 624 33.46 6.12 -2.92
CA PRO A 624 32.79 4.89 -2.55
C PRO A 624 33.16 4.47 -1.13
N LEU A 625 32.15 4.28 -0.27
CA LEU A 625 32.35 3.82 1.11
C LEU A 625 32.64 2.32 1.23
N MET A 626 32.22 1.49 0.26
CA MET A 626 32.34 0.03 0.35
C MET A 626 33.75 -0.47 0.72
N PRO A 627 34.85 -0.03 0.07
CA PRO A 627 36.20 -0.50 0.45
C PRO A 627 36.62 -0.07 1.87
N ARG A 628 36.06 1.05 2.38
CA ARG A 628 36.31 1.50 3.76
C ARG A 628 35.55 0.65 4.77
N ILE A 629 34.29 0.30 4.46
CA ILE A 629 33.48 -0.59 5.30
C ILE A 629 34.14 -1.98 5.35
N GLU A 630 34.57 -2.52 4.22
CA GLU A 630 35.27 -3.81 4.14
C GLU A 630 36.59 -3.80 4.95
N SER A 631 37.44 -2.78 4.77
CA SER A 631 38.68 -2.67 5.55
C SER A 631 38.43 -2.46 7.05
N ALA A 632 37.35 -1.78 7.43
CA ALA A 632 36.99 -1.58 8.84
C ALA A 632 36.47 -2.88 9.46
N LEU A 633 35.59 -3.61 8.76
CA LEU A 633 35.11 -4.93 9.15
C LEU A 633 36.29 -5.89 9.41
N ARG A 634 37.23 -5.99 8.45
CA ARG A 634 38.41 -6.85 8.59
C ARG A 634 39.25 -6.49 9.80
N ALA A 635 39.68 -5.23 9.89
CA ALA A 635 40.56 -4.78 10.98
C ALA A 635 39.90 -4.93 12.36
N HIS A 636 38.58 -4.70 12.46
CA HIS A 636 37.81 -4.92 13.68
C HIS A 636 37.78 -6.41 14.06
N ILE A 637 37.41 -7.29 13.12
CA ILE A 637 37.37 -8.74 13.36
C ILE A 637 38.75 -9.26 13.78
N GLU A 638 39.82 -8.91 13.05
CA GLU A 638 41.21 -9.29 13.38
C GLU A 638 41.61 -8.82 14.79
N THR A 639 41.26 -7.58 15.16
CA THR A 639 41.54 -7.02 16.49
C THR A 639 40.79 -7.78 17.59
N ARG A 640 39.51 -8.12 17.38
CA ARG A 640 38.71 -8.87 18.36
C ARG A 640 39.19 -10.31 18.50
N ILE A 641 39.56 -10.99 17.41
CA ILE A 641 40.19 -12.31 17.45
C ILE A 641 41.51 -12.26 18.23
N ALA A 642 42.38 -11.29 17.95
CA ALA A 642 43.66 -11.13 18.64
C ALA A 642 43.47 -10.95 20.17
N HIS A 643 42.48 -10.15 20.57
CA HIS A 643 42.13 -9.94 21.97
C HIS A 643 41.67 -11.24 22.64
N THR A 644 40.64 -11.90 22.08
CA THR A 644 40.05 -13.11 22.68
C THR A 644 41.02 -14.30 22.71
N LEU A 645 41.87 -14.46 21.70
CA LEU A 645 42.93 -15.48 21.73
C LEU A 645 44.01 -15.15 22.79
N GLY A 646 44.34 -13.87 22.97
CA GLY A 646 45.25 -13.40 24.01
C GLY A 646 44.72 -13.68 25.42
N GLU A 647 43.45 -13.37 25.69
CA GLU A 647 42.77 -13.67 26.97
C GLU A 647 42.76 -15.18 27.27
N ASN A 648 42.53 -16.01 26.25
CA ASN A 648 42.54 -17.47 26.36
C ASN A 648 43.96 -18.10 26.35
N ASN A 649 45.03 -17.29 26.36
CA ASN A 649 46.43 -17.72 26.24
C ASN A 649 46.75 -18.57 24.98
N GLN A 650 45.92 -18.48 23.94
CA GLN A 650 46.10 -19.22 22.68
C GLN A 650 46.94 -18.41 21.69
N ARG A 651 48.05 -18.98 21.20
CA ARG A 651 48.87 -18.37 20.15
C ARG A 651 48.36 -18.75 18.76
N GLY A 652 47.31 -18.07 18.30
CA GLY A 652 46.87 -18.16 16.91
C GLY A 652 47.67 -17.22 15.99
N ASP A 653 48.17 -17.72 14.87
CA ASP A 653 48.62 -16.87 13.76
C ASP A 653 47.39 -16.43 12.96
N LEU A 654 47.06 -15.13 13.01
CA LEU A 654 45.95 -14.54 12.23
C LEU A 654 46.10 -14.79 10.72
N ARG A 655 47.32 -15.03 10.22
CA ARG A 655 47.61 -15.33 8.82
C ARG A 655 47.40 -16.80 8.46
N ALA A 656 47.00 -17.65 9.40
CA ALA A 656 46.60 -19.02 9.11
C ALA A 656 45.46 -19.01 8.07
N PRO A 657 45.57 -19.75 6.94
CA PRO A 657 44.59 -19.67 5.85
C PRO A 657 43.14 -19.93 6.29
N LEU A 658 42.94 -20.79 7.28
CA LEU A 658 41.61 -21.09 7.85
C LEU A 658 41.02 -19.90 8.61
N ILE A 659 41.83 -19.15 9.36
CA ILE A 659 41.37 -17.95 10.08
C ILE A 659 41.04 -16.85 9.08
N SER A 660 41.92 -16.62 8.09
CA SER A 660 41.65 -15.65 7.01
C SER A 660 40.35 -15.97 6.25
N ALA A 661 40.16 -17.23 5.85
CA ALA A 661 38.94 -17.65 5.14
C ALA A 661 37.67 -17.46 5.98
N ALA A 662 37.71 -17.75 7.29
CA ALA A 662 36.58 -17.53 8.18
C ALA A 662 36.28 -16.04 8.40
N ILE A 663 37.30 -15.18 8.42
CA ILE A 663 37.14 -13.72 8.41
C ILE A 663 36.49 -13.26 7.09
N ASP A 664 36.95 -13.76 5.95
CA ASP A 664 36.42 -13.42 4.62
C ASP A 664 34.95 -13.84 4.46
N GLU A 665 34.60 -15.03 4.94
CA GLU A 665 33.22 -15.52 5.01
C GLU A 665 32.35 -14.62 5.91
N GLN A 666 32.84 -14.25 7.09
CA GLN A 666 32.10 -13.38 8.01
C GLN A 666 31.92 -11.95 7.45
N ILE A 667 32.93 -11.40 6.77
CA ILE A 667 32.81 -10.12 6.05
C ILE A 667 31.75 -10.24 4.95
N THR A 668 31.78 -11.31 4.15
CA THR A 668 30.82 -11.55 3.07
C THR A 668 29.39 -11.66 3.62
N ALA A 669 29.18 -12.42 4.69
CA ALA A 669 27.89 -12.56 5.37
C ALA A 669 27.38 -11.23 5.95
N SER A 670 28.26 -10.39 6.51
CA SER A 670 27.90 -9.05 6.98
C SER A 670 27.59 -8.07 5.84
N LEU A 671 28.37 -8.08 4.75
CA LEU A 671 28.11 -7.23 3.58
C LEU A 671 26.86 -7.65 2.81
N ALA A 672 26.46 -8.92 2.84
CA ALA A 672 25.19 -9.40 2.28
C ALA A 672 23.95 -8.76 2.96
N ARG A 673 24.12 -8.11 4.12
CA ARG A 673 23.06 -7.34 4.81
C ARG A 673 23.03 -5.85 4.43
N LEU A 674 23.97 -5.39 3.60
CA LEU A 674 24.11 -3.99 3.16
C LEU A 674 23.60 -3.80 1.73
N TYR A 675 22.62 -2.91 1.57
CA TYR A 675 22.09 -2.52 0.27
C TYR A 675 22.60 -1.15 -0.14
N VAL A 676 23.32 -1.06 -1.26
CA VAL A 676 23.87 0.20 -1.76
C VAL A 676 23.00 0.73 -2.90
N LEU A 677 22.51 1.95 -2.77
CA LEU A 677 21.82 2.70 -3.82
C LEU A 677 22.62 3.95 -4.17
N GLN A 678 22.73 4.23 -5.47
CA GLN A 678 23.40 5.44 -5.97
C GLN A 678 22.36 6.42 -6.52
N PRO A 679 21.74 7.27 -5.66
CA PRO A 679 20.83 8.30 -6.15
C PRO A 679 21.57 9.26 -7.08
N ARG A 680 20.89 9.73 -8.13
CA ARG A 680 21.35 10.94 -8.83
C ARG A 680 21.33 12.10 -7.83
N PRO A 681 22.33 13.00 -7.81
CA PRO A 681 22.42 14.10 -6.84
C PRO A 681 21.43 15.23 -7.20
N ARG A 682 20.13 14.92 -7.08
CA ARG A 682 18.95 15.75 -7.38
C ARG A 682 17.80 15.37 -6.47
N ALA A 683 16.85 16.28 -6.20
CA ALA A 683 15.73 15.99 -5.30
C ALA A 683 14.93 14.75 -5.71
N ILE A 684 14.49 14.66 -6.97
CA ILE A 684 13.82 13.47 -7.51
C ILE A 684 14.64 12.17 -7.35
N GLY A 685 15.97 12.22 -7.51
CA GLY A 685 16.84 11.05 -7.39
C GLY A 685 16.89 10.52 -5.95
N TRP A 686 16.95 11.41 -4.96
CA TRP A 686 16.86 11.06 -3.55
C TRP A 686 15.47 10.56 -3.17
N THR A 687 14.39 11.23 -3.61
CA THR A 687 13.00 10.81 -3.36
C THR A 687 12.74 9.39 -3.86
N LEU A 688 13.13 9.07 -5.10
CA LEU A 688 12.97 7.73 -5.68
C LEU A 688 13.79 6.67 -4.93
N ALA A 689 15.04 6.97 -4.56
CA ALA A 689 15.88 6.06 -3.78
C ALA A 689 15.28 5.78 -2.39
N LEU A 690 14.80 6.80 -1.68
CA LEU A 690 14.14 6.65 -0.37
C LEU A 690 12.81 5.89 -0.47
N GLN A 691 12.03 6.10 -1.54
CA GLN A 691 10.82 5.32 -1.81
C GLN A 691 11.13 3.84 -2.06
N ARG A 692 12.22 3.53 -2.78
CA ARG A 692 12.71 2.15 -2.99
C ARG A 692 13.18 1.49 -1.69
N VAL A 693 13.77 2.25 -0.76
CA VAL A 693 14.15 1.74 0.58
C VAL A 693 12.91 1.49 1.45
N ARG A 694 11.88 2.34 1.32
CA ARG A 694 10.60 2.21 2.04
C ARG A 694 9.75 1.04 1.54
N ARG A 695 9.85 0.72 0.25
CA ARG A 695 9.17 -0.41 -0.41
C ARG A 695 10.21 -1.25 -1.16
N PRO A 696 11.05 -2.01 -0.44
CA PRO A 696 12.05 -2.83 -1.08
C PRO A 696 11.37 -4.05 -1.74
N PRO A 697 11.91 -4.60 -2.85
CA PRO A 697 11.45 -5.85 -3.45
C PRO A 697 11.32 -7.00 -2.43
N ASP A 698 10.43 -7.96 -2.69
CA ASP A 698 9.93 -8.94 -1.70
C ASP A 698 11.01 -9.79 -0.99
N ASP A 699 12.15 -10.04 -1.64
CA ASP A 699 13.29 -10.77 -1.05
C ASP A 699 14.07 -9.96 0.02
N HIS A 700 13.86 -8.64 0.09
CA HIS A 700 14.63 -7.74 0.93
C HIS A 700 13.93 -7.43 2.26
N ARG A 701 14.63 -7.69 3.36
CA ARG A 701 14.14 -7.33 4.69
C ARG A 701 14.12 -5.81 4.91
N THR A 702 13.22 -5.42 5.82
CA THR A 702 13.07 -4.04 6.30
C THR A 702 14.38 -3.51 6.91
N PRO A 703 14.79 -2.26 6.60
CA PRO A 703 16.02 -1.68 7.15
C PRO A 703 15.89 -1.33 8.64
N ASP A 704 16.98 -1.49 9.38
CA ASP A 704 17.12 -0.94 10.74
C ASP A 704 17.92 0.38 10.73
N LEU A 705 18.85 0.53 9.78
CA LEU A 705 19.66 1.74 9.55
C LEU A 705 19.64 2.15 8.07
N VAL A 706 19.48 3.44 7.79
CA VAL A 706 19.58 4.02 6.45
C VAL A 706 20.52 5.20 6.50
N VAL A 707 21.64 5.13 5.77
CA VAL A 707 22.66 6.18 5.73
C VAL A 707 22.63 6.87 4.38
N CYS A 708 22.41 8.18 4.38
CA CYS A 708 22.48 9.05 3.21
C CYS A 708 23.79 9.85 3.27
N ASP A 709 24.86 9.30 2.71
CA ASP A 709 26.16 9.99 2.64
C ASP A 709 26.25 10.87 1.39
N GLY A 710 26.77 12.09 1.51
CA GLY A 710 26.74 13.09 0.44
C GLY A 710 25.35 13.70 0.19
N PHE A 711 24.42 13.62 1.15
CA PHE A 711 23.04 14.12 0.97
C PHE A 711 23.01 15.58 0.50
N ALA A 712 23.79 16.46 1.13
CA ALA A 712 23.81 17.89 0.79
C ALA A 712 24.48 18.25 -0.56
N ASP A 713 25.16 17.34 -1.23
CA ASP A 713 26.02 17.65 -2.38
C ASP A 713 25.22 17.97 -3.66
N GLY A 714 24.04 17.37 -3.84
CA GLY A 714 23.18 17.61 -5.01
C GLY A 714 22.37 18.92 -4.98
N PHE A 715 22.19 19.52 -3.81
CA PHE A 715 21.17 20.55 -3.59
C PHE A 715 21.66 21.99 -3.75
N TRP A 716 22.75 22.21 -4.47
CA TRP A 716 23.29 23.56 -4.74
C TRP A 716 22.70 24.25 -5.98
N PRO A 717 22.55 23.60 -7.16
CA PRO A 717 22.07 24.29 -8.36
C PRO A 717 20.54 24.45 -8.43
N GLU A 718 19.79 23.36 -8.22
CA GLU A 718 18.32 23.29 -8.46
C GLU A 718 17.54 24.25 -7.54
N ARG A 719 18.06 24.39 -6.31
CA ARG A 719 17.50 25.15 -5.21
C ARG A 719 17.23 26.63 -5.50
N TRP A 720 18.10 27.30 -6.26
CA TRP A 720 17.96 28.73 -6.56
C TRP A 720 16.82 29.01 -7.55
N GLU A 721 16.49 28.04 -8.39
CA GLU A 721 15.41 28.14 -9.37
C GLU A 721 14.07 27.76 -8.74
N GLU A 722 14.02 26.67 -7.95
CA GLU A 722 12.83 26.26 -7.18
C GLU A 722 12.38 27.33 -6.16
N GLU A 723 13.31 27.86 -5.34
CA GLU A 723 12.98 28.91 -4.36
C GLU A 723 12.57 30.25 -5.02
N LYS A 724 12.99 30.50 -6.27
CA LYS A 724 12.47 31.62 -7.09
C LYS A 724 11.08 31.33 -7.67
N GLY A 725 10.78 30.07 -7.97
CA GLY A 725 9.51 29.63 -8.55
C GLY A 725 8.33 29.79 -7.60
N ASP A 726 8.45 29.29 -6.36
CA ASP A 726 7.35 29.35 -5.39
C ASP A 726 7.04 30.79 -4.93
N ARG A 727 8.02 31.71 -4.93
CA ARG A 727 7.77 33.17 -4.72
C ARG A 727 6.95 33.85 -5.82
N ARG A 728 6.73 33.20 -6.96
CA ARG A 728 5.94 33.72 -8.09
C ARG A 728 4.57 33.04 -8.25
N ARG A 729 4.27 31.99 -7.48
CA ARG A 729 2.97 31.31 -7.53
C ARG A 729 1.98 32.02 -6.62
N GLY A 730 1.04 32.76 -7.21
CA GLY A 730 -0.06 33.41 -6.48
C GLY A 730 -1.00 32.38 -5.83
N PRO A 731 -1.76 32.77 -4.77
CA PRO A 731 -2.43 31.84 -3.85
C PRO A 731 -3.63 31.04 -4.40
N GLY A 732 -3.88 31.03 -5.71
CA GLY A 732 -5.01 30.32 -6.35
C GLY A 732 -4.64 29.19 -7.32
N GLY A 733 -3.35 28.91 -7.53
CA GLY A 733 -2.87 28.03 -8.61
C GLY A 733 -2.65 26.56 -8.21
N SER A 734 -3.71 25.81 -7.90
CA SER A 734 -3.61 24.35 -7.68
C SER A 734 -3.44 23.60 -9.01
N ARG A 735 -2.24 23.65 -9.58
CA ARG A 735 -1.81 22.67 -10.59
C ARG A 735 -1.21 21.46 -9.88
N VAL A 736 -1.67 20.27 -10.27
CA VAL A 736 -1.01 18.99 -9.95
C VAL A 736 0.46 19.12 -10.34
N ARG A 737 1.38 19.08 -9.37
CA ARG A 737 2.83 19.12 -9.63
C ARG A 737 3.20 17.88 -10.45
N GLY A 738 3.93 18.08 -11.54
CA GLY A 738 4.45 16.96 -12.32
C GLY A 738 5.59 16.27 -11.57
N LEU A 739 5.90 15.02 -11.92
CA LEU A 739 7.10 14.34 -11.41
C LEU A 739 8.42 15.16 -11.55
N PRO A 740 8.66 15.95 -12.62
CA PRO A 740 9.85 16.82 -12.69
C PRO A 740 9.83 18.03 -11.73
N ASP A 741 8.71 18.33 -11.04
CA ASP A 741 8.62 19.38 -10.01
C ASP A 741 8.92 18.84 -8.58
N ALA A 742 9.45 17.62 -8.45
CA ALA A 742 9.75 16.99 -7.17
C ALA A 742 10.96 17.63 -6.48
N GLY A 743 10.68 18.46 -5.47
CA GLY A 743 11.68 19.28 -4.78
C GLY A 743 12.09 18.71 -3.42
N MET A 744 12.83 19.50 -2.64
CA MET A 744 13.31 19.06 -1.33
C MET A 744 12.19 18.69 -0.33
N LYS A 745 10.98 19.25 -0.48
CA LYS A 745 9.82 18.85 0.33
C LYS A 745 9.53 17.36 0.18
N ASP A 746 9.50 16.88 -1.06
CA ASP A 746 9.20 15.49 -1.40
C ASP A 746 10.28 14.52 -0.88
N VAL A 747 11.54 14.96 -0.84
CA VAL A 747 12.66 14.22 -0.22
C VAL A 747 12.42 14.06 1.29
N TRP A 748 12.06 15.15 1.97
CA TRP A 748 11.78 15.13 3.41
C TRP A 748 10.51 14.34 3.76
N ASP A 749 9.46 14.44 2.95
CA ASP A 749 8.25 13.62 3.07
C ASP A 749 8.57 12.13 2.87
N ALA A 750 9.46 11.78 1.93
CA ALA A 750 9.97 10.42 1.77
C ALA A 750 10.80 9.94 2.97
N VAL A 751 11.67 10.79 3.56
CA VAL A 751 12.41 10.48 4.80
C VAL A 751 11.45 10.23 5.97
N THR A 752 10.47 11.10 6.20
CA THR A 752 9.49 10.92 7.30
C THR A 752 8.61 9.68 7.07
N ALA A 753 8.16 9.43 5.83
CA ALA A 753 7.39 8.24 5.53
C ALA A 753 8.22 6.95 5.71
N LEU A 754 9.49 6.95 5.30
CA LEU A 754 10.42 5.84 5.54
C LEU A 754 10.58 5.56 7.04
N ARG A 755 10.90 6.59 7.84
CA ARG A 755 11.07 6.49 9.30
C ARG A 755 9.83 5.95 10.00
N ARG A 756 8.65 6.49 9.66
CA ARG A 756 7.37 6.11 10.26
C ARG A 756 6.97 4.67 9.91
N ASP A 757 7.09 4.32 8.63
CA ASP A 757 6.54 3.06 8.11
C ASP A 757 7.49 1.86 8.38
N THR A 758 8.82 2.08 8.43
CA THR A 758 9.82 1.00 8.69
C THR A 758 10.36 0.99 10.11
N GLY A 759 10.31 2.13 10.82
CA GLY A 759 11.01 2.31 12.09
C GLY A 759 12.54 2.40 11.97
N ALA A 760 13.09 2.53 10.76
CA ALA A 760 14.53 2.66 10.54
C ALA A 760 15.10 3.95 11.14
N VAL A 761 16.33 3.89 11.65
CA VAL A 761 17.13 5.08 11.96
C VAL A 761 17.65 5.66 10.64
N VAL A 762 17.40 6.93 10.37
CA VAL A 762 17.90 7.61 9.16
C VAL A 762 19.02 8.57 9.55
N VAL A 763 20.20 8.36 8.98
CA VAL A 763 21.40 9.19 9.16
C VAL A 763 21.64 9.99 7.88
N LEU A 764 21.63 11.31 7.96
CA LEU A 764 21.91 12.21 6.83
C LEU A 764 23.25 12.91 7.04
N THR A 765 24.11 13.00 6.02
CA THR A 765 25.33 13.83 6.09
C THR A 765 25.16 15.16 5.34
N ALA A 766 25.52 16.26 6.00
CA ALA A 766 25.42 17.61 5.44
C ALA A 766 26.73 18.39 5.57
N GLN A 767 26.93 19.36 4.68
CA GLN A 767 28.09 20.24 4.74
C GLN A 767 27.84 21.40 5.72
N GLY A 768 28.71 21.55 6.72
CA GLY A 768 28.68 22.66 7.69
C GLY A 768 29.22 23.95 7.09
N LEU A 769 28.42 24.63 6.25
CA LEU A 769 28.89 25.76 5.44
C LEU A 769 28.60 27.15 6.03
N ARG A 770 27.81 27.25 7.11
CA ARG A 770 27.51 28.51 7.80
C ARG A 770 27.51 28.30 9.32
N PRO A 771 28.54 28.70 10.07
CA PRO A 771 28.50 28.63 11.53
C PRO A 771 27.38 29.52 12.08
N ILE A 772 26.79 29.14 13.22
CA ILE A 772 25.83 29.97 13.95
C ILE A 772 26.62 30.95 14.81
N PRO A 773 26.37 32.28 14.74
CA PRO A 773 27.01 33.22 15.65
C PRO A 773 26.75 32.85 17.11
N ASN A 774 27.81 32.88 17.93
CA ASN A 774 27.80 32.51 19.36
C ASN A 774 27.35 31.07 19.66
N SER A 775 27.38 30.17 18.69
CA SER A 775 27.11 28.75 18.89
C SER A 775 28.10 27.90 18.11
N PRO A 776 28.61 26.79 18.68
CA PRO A 776 29.59 25.93 18.01
C PRO A 776 28.97 25.06 16.89
N PHE A 777 27.67 25.19 16.63
CA PHE A 777 26.93 24.47 15.61
C PHE A 777 26.90 25.22 14.27
N PHE A 778 26.65 24.49 13.19
CA PHE A 778 26.36 25.07 11.88
C PHE A 778 24.85 25.26 11.69
N LYS A 779 24.46 26.32 10.98
CA LYS A 779 23.10 26.43 10.45
C LYS A 779 22.89 25.26 9.49
N PRO A 780 21.71 24.61 9.50
CA PRO A 780 21.32 23.75 8.41
C PRO A 780 21.56 24.51 7.11
N GLN A 781 22.14 23.83 6.11
CA GLN A 781 22.32 24.42 4.79
C GLN A 781 20.95 24.87 4.22
N LEU A 782 19.89 24.19 4.69
CA LEU A 782 18.44 24.44 4.76
C LEU A 782 17.92 25.82 5.27
N PRO A 783 17.22 26.73 4.54
CA PRO A 783 16.46 27.83 5.16
C PRO A 783 15.12 27.33 5.72
N ALA A 784 14.22 28.23 6.12
CA ALA A 784 12.81 27.88 6.28
C ALA A 784 12.17 27.58 4.89
N PRO A 785 11.21 26.66 4.78
CA PRO A 785 10.49 25.95 5.85
C PRO A 785 11.14 24.62 6.31
N TYR A 786 12.37 24.32 5.87
CA TYR A 786 13.05 23.08 6.24
C TYR A 786 13.34 23.02 7.75
N PRO A 787 13.41 21.81 8.34
CA PRO A 787 13.47 21.66 9.79
C PRO A 787 14.80 22.19 10.33
N SER A 788 14.77 23.37 10.94
CA SER A 788 15.90 23.91 11.68
C SER A 788 15.70 23.65 13.16
N PRO A 789 16.54 22.82 13.81
CA PRO A 789 16.49 22.65 15.27
C PRO A 789 16.91 23.95 16.01
N PHE A 790 17.37 24.98 15.27
CA PHE A 790 17.75 26.30 15.76
C PHE A 790 16.75 27.40 15.41
N ALA A 791 15.64 27.08 14.73
CA ALA A 791 14.55 28.04 14.60
C ALA A 791 14.02 28.31 16.02
N PRO A 792 13.95 29.58 16.48
CA PRO A 792 13.23 29.87 17.71
C PRO A 792 11.79 29.41 17.52
N ARG A 793 11.25 28.64 18.48
CA ARG A 793 9.82 28.40 18.57
C ARG A 793 9.17 29.76 18.84
N GLY A 794 8.68 30.40 17.79
CA GLY A 794 7.90 31.61 17.89
C GLY A 794 6.61 31.34 18.67
N ALA A 795 5.93 32.40 19.08
CA ALA A 795 4.66 32.30 19.81
C ALA A 795 3.48 31.83 18.93
N ASP A 796 3.68 31.61 17.63
CA ASP A 796 2.69 30.97 16.75
C ASP A 796 2.57 29.47 17.08
N PRO A 797 1.35 28.97 17.36
CA PRO A 797 1.09 27.56 17.65
C PRO A 797 1.04 26.67 16.38
N ASP A 798 1.37 27.23 15.22
CA ASP A 798 1.40 26.51 13.94
C ASP A 798 2.49 25.42 13.91
N PRO A 799 2.29 24.37 13.09
CA PRO A 799 2.54 23.01 13.54
C PRO A 799 4.01 22.68 13.79
N PRO A 800 4.30 21.67 14.66
CA PRO A 800 5.65 21.15 14.81
C PRO A 800 6.23 20.85 13.43
N THR A 801 7.44 21.36 13.17
CA THR A 801 8.17 21.23 11.89
C THR A 801 7.91 19.86 11.29
N ALA A 802 7.32 19.80 10.09
CA ALA A 802 6.72 18.57 9.52
C ALA A 802 7.68 17.36 9.44
N TRP A 803 8.98 17.61 9.60
CA TRP A 803 10.04 16.62 9.63
C TRP A 803 10.91 16.84 10.89
N PRO A 804 10.51 16.36 12.07
CA PRO A 804 11.26 16.58 13.30
C PRO A 804 12.61 15.85 13.26
N LEU A 805 13.69 16.60 13.49
CA LEU A 805 15.04 16.09 13.75
C LEU A 805 15.15 15.60 15.20
N ASN A 806 15.77 14.45 15.43
CA ASN A 806 15.94 13.90 16.79
C ASN A 806 17.33 14.20 17.35
N ILE A 807 18.37 13.93 16.56
CA ILE A 807 19.78 14.06 16.98
C ILE A 807 20.54 14.85 15.92
N GLN A 808 21.38 15.78 16.35
CA GLN A 808 22.37 16.44 15.48
C GLN A 808 23.77 16.20 16.01
N LEU A 809 24.66 15.70 15.15
CA LEU A 809 26.08 15.51 15.41
C LEU A 809 26.85 16.56 14.62
N THR A 810 27.52 17.49 15.30
CA THR A 810 28.42 18.46 14.65
C THR A 810 29.86 18.00 14.82
N LEU A 811 30.50 17.62 13.72
CA LEU A 811 31.90 17.22 13.70
C LEU A 811 32.76 18.46 13.41
N LEU A 812 33.64 18.81 14.34
CA LEU A 812 34.47 20.03 14.28
C LEU A 812 35.75 19.80 13.46
N GLY A 813 36.14 18.55 13.27
CA GLY A 813 37.38 18.15 12.58
C GLY A 813 38.40 17.56 13.55
N PRO A 814 39.65 17.35 13.10
CA PRO A 814 40.69 16.78 13.94
C PRO A 814 41.13 17.76 15.04
N SER A 815 41.24 17.28 16.28
CA SER A 815 41.62 18.06 17.47
C SER A 815 42.95 18.80 17.31
N ARG A 816 43.89 18.18 16.59
CA ARG A 816 45.11 18.82 16.12
C ARG A 816 44.92 19.17 14.65
N PRO A 817 44.86 20.46 14.28
CA PRO A 817 44.75 20.84 12.88
C PRO A 817 45.98 20.37 12.10
N LEU A 818 45.80 20.00 10.84
CA LEU A 818 46.88 19.64 9.90
C LEU A 818 47.72 20.87 9.47
N GLN A 819 47.82 21.88 10.32
CA GLN A 819 48.73 23.00 10.15
C GLN A 819 50.13 22.52 10.54
N TYR A 820 50.90 22.11 9.54
CA TYR A 820 52.35 22.02 9.67
C TYR A 820 52.92 23.41 10.03
N PRO A 821 54.01 23.50 10.81
CA PRO A 821 54.72 24.75 11.03
C PRO A 821 55.02 25.46 9.70
N ALA A 822 54.95 26.80 9.67
CA ALA A 822 55.08 27.59 8.44
C ALA A 822 56.39 27.36 7.65
N GLU A 823 57.41 26.83 8.31
CA GLU A 823 58.72 26.45 7.75
C GLU A 823 58.71 25.08 7.03
N THR A 824 57.66 24.27 7.22
CA THR A 824 57.53 22.94 6.63
C THR A 824 57.10 23.05 5.17
N THR A 825 57.97 22.69 4.24
CA THR A 825 57.58 22.68 2.82
C THR A 825 56.54 21.59 2.55
N LEU A 826 55.77 21.73 1.47
CA LEU A 826 54.85 20.67 1.01
C LEU A 826 55.59 19.34 0.77
N VAL A 827 56.85 19.39 0.35
CA VAL A 827 57.69 18.20 0.14
C VAL A 827 58.06 17.56 1.48
N ASP A 828 58.35 18.35 2.51
CA ASP A 828 58.66 17.83 3.84
C ASP A 828 57.42 17.28 4.54
N ALA A 829 56.25 17.93 4.38
CA ALA A 829 54.96 17.41 4.83
C ALA A 829 54.59 16.07 4.17
N LEU A 830 54.88 15.90 2.87
CA LEU A 830 54.67 14.65 2.13
C LEU A 830 55.73 13.57 2.43
N ARG A 831 56.93 13.96 2.88
CA ARG A 831 58.01 13.05 3.32
C ARG A 831 57.84 12.61 4.77
N SER A 832 57.32 13.47 5.64
CA SER A 832 57.01 13.19 7.05
C SER A 832 55.75 12.33 7.19
N ARG A 833 55.72 11.17 6.52
CA ARG A 833 54.63 10.18 6.49
C ARG A 833 54.29 9.53 7.84
N ASN A 834 54.82 10.07 8.93
CA ASN A 834 54.36 9.81 10.29
C ASN A 834 52.99 10.50 10.51
N HIS A 835 51.97 10.08 9.74
CA HIS A 835 50.60 10.30 10.18
C HIS A 835 50.45 9.63 11.54
N PRO A 836 49.85 10.30 12.55
CA PRO A 836 49.62 9.67 13.83
C PRO A 836 48.77 8.41 13.61
N THR A 837 49.13 7.32 14.28
CA THR A 837 48.41 6.03 14.19
C THR A 837 46.93 6.16 14.56
N LEU A 838 46.62 7.14 15.41
CA LEU A 838 45.28 7.57 15.76
C LEU A 838 45.16 9.09 15.62
N GLN A 839 44.29 9.58 14.73
CA GLN A 839 43.91 10.99 14.66
C GLN A 839 42.61 11.19 15.45
N VAL A 840 42.65 12.00 16.51
CA VAL A 840 41.45 12.31 17.30
C VAL A 840 40.66 13.44 16.65
N PHE A 841 39.34 13.28 16.59
CA PHE A 841 38.36 14.25 16.10
C PHE A 841 37.50 14.75 17.27
N ASP A 842 37.26 16.06 17.31
CA ASP A 842 36.30 16.66 18.24
C ASP A 842 34.95 16.83 17.58
N ALA A 843 33.90 16.59 18.37
CA ALA A 843 32.53 16.66 17.94
C ALA A 843 31.61 17.14 19.06
N MET A 844 30.37 17.39 18.70
CA MET A 844 29.29 17.71 19.63
C MET A 844 28.03 16.98 19.23
N VAL A 845 27.19 16.72 20.22
CA VAL A 845 25.85 16.16 20.05
C VAL A 845 24.80 17.07 20.65
N ARG A 846 23.66 17.15 19.96
CA ARG A 846 22.44 17.75 20.45
C ARG A 846 21.28 16.77 20.27
N VAL A 847 20.44 16.62 21.28
CA VAL A 847 19.24 15.78 21.29
C VAL A 847 18.03 16.69 21.43
N VAL A 848 17.19 16.75 20.41
CA VAL A 848 16.04 17.67 20.36
C VAL A 848 14.99 17.23 21.38
N GLY A 849 14.69 18.12 22.35
CA GLY A 849 13.82 17.81 23.48
C GLY A 849 14.47 16.98 24.59
N GLY A 850 15.78 16.69 24.49
CA GLY A 850 16.54 16.02 25.55
C GLY A 850 16.78 16.91 26.78
N LYS A 851 17.24 16.28 27.86
CA LYS A 851 17.70 16.92 29.10
C LYS A 851 19.21 17.21 29.05
N GLY A 852 19.72 17.93 30.05
CA GLY A 852 21.16 18.21 30.20
C GLY A 852 21.75 19.04 29.06
N LEU A 853 23.08 19.09 28.97
CA LEU A 853 23.79 19.94 28.00
C LEU A 853 23.43 19.62 26.54
N ALA A 854 23.30 18.34 26.18
CA ALA A 854 22.90 17.92 24.84
C ALA A 854 21.44 18.31 24.50
N GLY A 855 20.58 18.57 25.48
CA GLY A 855 19.25 19.16 25.25
C GLY A 855 19.27 20.62 24.82
N THR A 856 20.37 21.35 25.11
CA THR A 856 20.47 22.80 24.92
C THR A 856 21.07 23.20 23.56
N LEU A 857 21.09 24.51 23.28
CA LEU A 857 21.81 25.11 22.15
C LEU A 857 23.34 25.10 22.28
N ALA A 858 23.87 24.81 23.48
CA ALA A 858 25.32 24.65 23.70
C ALA A 858 25.83 23.27 23.25
N GLY A 859 24.95 22.26 23.29
CA GLY A 859 25.32 20.87 23.02
C GLY A 859 26.22 20.26 24.10
N ALA A 860 26.56 18.99 23.92
CA ALA A 860 27.57 18.30 24.72
C ALA A 860 28.72 17.85 23.83
N LYS A 861 29.96 18.01 24.30
CA LYS A 861 31.18 17.63 23.58
C LYS A 861 31.48 16.14 23.73
N TRP A 862 31.95 15.54 22.65
CA TRP A 862 32.47 14.18 22.59
C TRP A 862 33.58 14.12 21.54
N SER A 863 34.31 13.01 21.51
CA SER A 863 35.45 12.79 20.63
C SER A 863 35.50 11.34 20.15
N PHE A 864 36.18 11.13 19.03
CA PHE A 864 36.38 9.79 18.46
C PHE A 864 37.71 9.72 17.70
N GLY A 865 38.27 8.52 17.61
CA GLY A 865 39.55 8.29 16.96
C GLY A 865 39.36 7.79 15.54
N VAL A 866 40.26 8.17 14.64
CA VAL A 866 40.33 7.61 13.29
C VAL A 866 41.75 7.10 13.05
N ALA A 867 41.86 5.80 12.81
CA ALA A 867 43.09 5.11 12.43
C ALA A 867 43.09 4.81 10.92
N SER A 868 44.14 4.14 10.42
CA SER A 868 44.27 3.72 9.01
C SER A 868 43.08 2.91 8.48
N HIS A 869 42.39 2.16 9.35
CA HIS A 869 41.30 1.25 8.98
C HIS A 869 39.90 1.76 9.30
N GLY A 870 39.74 2.96 9.89
CA GLY A 870 38.43 3.52 10.21
C GLY A 870 38.35 4.17 11.60
N LEU A 871 37.13 4.29 12.11
CA LEU A 871 36.88 4.82 13.45
C LEU A 871 37.29 3.79 14.51
N VAL A 872 38.06 4.23 15.51
CA VAL A 872 38.43 3.44 16.68
C VAL A 872 37.79 4.08 17.91
N PRO A 873 36.90 3.39 18.64
CA PRO A 873 36.41 3.86 19.92
C PRO A 873 37.57 3.82 20.93
N PHE A 874 37.75 4.92 21.66
CA PHE A 874 38.74 5.05 22.73
C PHE A 874 38.09 5.74 23.94
N THR A 875 38.66 5.56 25.11
CA THR A 875 38.25 6.15 26.39
C THR A 875 39.11 7.37 26.73
N ARG A 876 38.59 8.33 27.51
CA ARG A 876 39.32 9.59 27.81
C ARG A 876 40.71 9.39 28.38
N ASP A 877 40.92 8.31 29.12
CA ASP A 877 42.18 7.98 29.79
C ASP A 877 43.28 7.50 28.81
N GLU A 878 42.92 7.25 27.55
CA GLU A 878 43.82 6.85 26.45
C GLU A 878 44.26 8.03 25.55
N ARG A 879 43.88 9.28 25.89
CA ARG A 879 44.00 10.48 25.04
C ARG A 879 45.17 11.41 25.40
#